data_AF-A0A1Y2HA23-F1
#
_entry.id   AF-A0A1Y2HA23-F1
#
_cell.length_a   1.000
_cell.length_b   1.000
_cell.length_c   1.000
_cell.angle_alpha   90.00
_cell.angle_beta   90.00
_cell.angle_gamma   90.00
#
_symmetry.space_group_name_H-M   'P 1'
#
loop_
_entity.id
_entity.type
_entity.pdbx_description
1 polymer ?
#
loop_
_entity_poly.entity_id
_entity_poly.type
_entity_poly.pdbx_seq_one_letter_code
_entity_poly.pdbx_strand_id
1 'polypeptide(L)'
;MRSRNCTRCNVFRSFRRILSTFLMSDSPYALLPAELWLNILSLCQPSPRLPATCHLTLNAFGTPGSPTHRTWATWAHLVIFLNPEFDPKVVNTSYNSPAKKCRDANLSYSWVAQIESRLSYYLKALAPSAIGGAYRVATGMAPQQAAPNARPTMLTQDFIEWLLGFHGPLGGRHGRADGRLDIVAEMRAIRNERSFVTSGLDRGTLEFPNWQPLCDALLLTHFFIRTSQFDLLQQTLTHVLNRYPSLATISAPISLWSHFMIDNRSHLLSDLSTLVLFHKDPSVSYPTFLCLLASFDWSPDALAVIRHSFSSTTAFRQVTQTITSTQHMQAAILHTLSQVTVPASTADRVLNVLSWYESHGARLGDPFVSHHMKSLYPGSYPIASQVFMEYDLPYIVQDQTWIDDAHVLASMVVDWEMNEPEGYDCGCRVELNLALEHGLLSTEHKANLLYKGEYCREHELIFLVLASCATEQEVVLVVRNALKASIYHVPDPPAVYSAILSHLPCSIDWTDAILIPNSIDWPPASLGVVLFDCPLVDPRIQWDYLRYLRQQVKWITTWTEWCEFSPLTSQEYMRLMATLIDRVCSGVTADLAVAIELWEASEAANMCAIRLVGLMHEMGMGVWRQSQAMMDVDHDGPRASVSQEQAAAIAAVVRATKAKCGTLRWLDLMTVELREQLLSGIMAVAQAHVGDGGGESVRTTGKVFLDSLAELDKPFVPGGGDSSRRY
;
A
#
# COMPACT_ATOMS: atom_id res chain seq x y z
N MET A 1 -8.56 -37.67 23.11
CA MET A 1 -9.29 -38.79 22.47
C MET A 1 -8.30 -39.64 21.69
N ARG A 2 -8.18 -40.94 22.01
CA ARG A 2 -7.24 -41.87 21.33
C ARG A 2 -7.74 -42.17 19.91
N SER A 3 -7.00 -41.70 18.91
CA SER A 3 -7.17 -42.07 17.51
C SER A 3 -7.02 -43.59 17.35
N ARG A 4 -8.10 -44.29 17.05
CA ARG A 4 -8.05 -45.68 16.58
C ARG A 4 -7.44 -45.67 15.18
N ASN A 5 -6.17 -46.06 15.08
CA ASN A 5 -5.51 -46.35 13.81
C ASN A 5 -6.30 -47.43 13.07
N CYS A 6 -7.06 -47.01 12.06
CA CYS A 6 -7.79 -47.91 11.18
C CYS A 6 -6.78 -48.68 10.32
N THR A 7 -6.61 -49.97 10.60
CA THR A 7 -5.72 -50.90 9.88
C THR A 7 -6.05 -50.97 8.38
N ARG A 8 -7.31 -50.71 7.98
CA ARG A 8 -7.69 -50.55 6.55
C ARG A 8 -6.96 -49.39 5.88
N CYS A 9 -6.75 -48.26 6.54
CA CYS A 9 -6.04 -47.11 5.93
C CYS A 9 -4.55 -47.40 5.68
N ASN A 10 -3.90 -48.25 6.47
CA ASN A 10 -2.47 -48.56 6.31
C ASN A 10 -2.19 -49.59 5.21
N VAL A 11 -3.10 -50.56 5.00
CA VAL A 11 -3.01 -51.50 3.87
C VAL A 11 -3.20 -50.76 2.54
N PHE A 12 -4.18 -49.85 2.46
CA PHE A 12 -4.41 -49.06 1.24
C PHE A 12 -3.35 -47.99 0.97
N ARG A 13 -2.76 -47.35 2.00
CA ARG A 13 -1.60 -46.46 1.83
C ARG A 13 -0.37 -47.20 1.29
N SER A 14 -0.17 -48.44 1.74
CA SER A 14 0.92 -49.29 1.24
C SER A 14 0.66 -49.73 -0.20
N PHE A 15 -0.57 -50.11 -0.55
CA PHE A 15 -0.97 -50.44 -1.93
C PHE A 15 -0.83 -49.24 -2.89
N ARG A 16 -1.17 -48.02 -2.43
CA ARG A 16 -1.02 -46.77 -3.19
C ARG A 16 0.45 -46.42 -3.46
N ARG A 17 1.34 -46.67 -2.50
CA ARG A 17 2.80 -46.52 -2.64
C ARG A 17 3.39 -47.56 -3.58
N ILE A 18 2.89 -48.79 -3.54
CA ILE A 18 3.31 -49.85 -4.45
C ILE A 18 2.88 -49.50 -5.88
N LEU A 19 1.62 -49.16 -6.14
CA LEU A 19 1.17 -48.77 -7.49
C LEU A 19 1.91 -47.57 -8.08
N SER A 20 2.17 -46.51 -7.30
CA SER A 20 2.87 -45.32 -7.82
C SER A 20 4.34 -45.57 -8.18
N THR A 21 4.99 -46.54 -7.54
CA THR A 21 6.41 -46.86 -7.78
C THR A 21 6.58 -47.86 -8.92
N PHE A 22 5.52 -48.60 -9.28
CA PHE A 22 5.53 -49.68 -10.28
C PHE A 22 5.05 -49.26 -11.68
N LEU A 23 4.43 -48.08 -11.85
CA LEU A 23 3.80 -47.64 -13.11
C LEU A 23 4.72 -46.86 -14.08
N MET A 24 6.01 -46.69 -13.78
CA MET A 24 6.93 -45.86 -14.60
C MET A 24 7.95 -46.66 -15.44
N SER A 25 7.80 -47.98 -15.57
CA SER A 25 8.60 -48.80 -16.49
C SER A 25 7.70 -49.61 -17.43
N ASP A 26 8.22 -50.03 -18.59
CA ASP A 26 7.64 -50.99 -19.54
C ASP A 26 7.36 -52.34 -18.83
N SER A 27 6.35 -52.34 -17.98
CA SER A 27 6.13 -53.37 -16.99
C SER A 27 5.09 -54.38 -17.48
N PRO A 28 5.09 -55.62 -16.95
CA PRO A 28 4.18 -56.71 -17.31
C PRO A 28 2.67 -56.39 -17.18
N TYR A 29 2.30 -55.22 -16.68
CA TYR A 29 0.95 -54.69 -16.69
C TYR A 29 0.46 -54.26 -18.08
N ALA A 30 1.36 -54.17 -19.06
CA ALA A 30 0.99 -54.08 -20.46
C ALA A 30 0.19 -55.29 -20.98
N LEU A 31 0.22 -56.41 -20.22
CA LEU A 31 -0.39 -57.69 -20.57
C LEU A 31 -1.80 -57.89 -20.00
N LEU A 32 -2.30 -57.02 -19.11
CA LEU A 32 -3.65 -57.16 -18.57
C LEU A 32 -4.68 -56.62 -19.58
N PRO A 33 -5.66 -57.43 -20.01
CA PRO A 33 -6.80 -56.97 -20.80
C PRO A 33 -7.48 -55.78 -20.13
N ALA A 34 -7.93 -54.80 -20.92
CA ALA A 34 -8.55 -53.58 -20.43
C ALA A 34 -9.70 -53.89 -19.45
N GLU A 35 -10.45 -54.96 -19.70
CA GLU A 35 -11.58 -55.45 -18.89
C GLU A 35 -11.19 -55.80 -17.45
N LEU A 36 -10.00 -56.37 -17.23
CA LEU A 36 -9.50 -56.67 -15.88
C LEU A 36 -9.07 -55.40 -15.15
N TRP A 37 -8.50 -54.43 -15.88
CA TRP A 37 -8.23 -53.11 -15.35
C TRP A 37 -9.50 -52.37 -14.92
N LEU A 38 -10.59 -52.50 -15.68
CA LEU A 38 -11.89 -51.93 -15.32
C LEU A 38 -12.41 -52.50 -13.99
N ASN A 39 -12.31 -53.81 -13.80
CA ASN A 39 -12.71 -54.45 -12.56
C ASN A 39 -11.83 -54.01 -11.38
N ILE A 40 -10.51 -53.94 -11.57
CA ILE A 40 -9.58 -53.49 -10.52
C ILE A 40 -9.85 -52.02 -10.17
N LEU A 41 -10.05 -51.15 -11.16
CA LEU A 41 -10.42 -49.76 -10.93
C LEU A 41 -11.73 -49.67 -10.15
N SER A 42 -12.77 -50.41 -10.52
CA SER A 42 -14.05 -50.42 -9.78
C SER A 42 -13.92 -50.80 -8.29
N LEU A 43 -12.85 -51.52 -7.93
CA LEU A 43 -12.53 -51.92 -6.55
C LEU A 43 -11.58 -50.94 -5.84
N CYS A 44 -10.96 -50.01 -6.58
CA CYS A 44 -10.06 -48.99 -6.03
C CYS A 44 -10.86 -47.80 -5.48
N GLN A 45 -10.26 -47.07 -4.53
CA GLN A 45 -10.81 -45.75 -4.19
C GLN A 45 -10.74 -44.84 -5.42
N PRO A 46 -11.85 -44.15 -5.77
CA PRO A 46 -11.87 -43.18 -6.86
C PRO A 46 -10.73 -42.18 -6.67
N SER A 47 -9.75 -42.21 -7.59
CA SER A 47 -8.62 -41.30 -7.58
C SER A 47 -8.43 -40.72 -8.97
N PRO A 48 -8.27 -39.39 -9.10
CA PRO A 48 -7.97 -38.77 -10.39
C PRO A 48 -6.62 -39.21 -10.96
N ARG A 49 -5.71 -39.72 -10.11
CA ARG A 49 -4.37 -40.16 -10.52
C ARG A 49 -4.34 -41.55 -11.16
N LEU A 50 -5.30 -42.42 -10.84
CA LEU A 50 -5.27 -43.82 -11.28
C LEU A 50 -5.48 -43.97 -12.80
N PRO A 51 -6.48 -43.34 -13.43
CA PRO A 51 -6.62 -43.39 -14.89
C PRO A 51 -5.50 -42.66 -15.62
N ALA A 52 -5.02 -41.55 -15.06
CA ALA A 52 -4.01 -40.70 -15.70
C ALA A 52 -2.59 -41.29 -15.69
N THR A 53 -2.34 -42.37 -14.93
CA THR A 53 -1.01 -42.99 -14.79
C THR A 53 -0.84 -44.30 -15.56
N CYS A 54 -1.88 -44.79 -16.25
CA CYS A 54 -1.79 -46.02 -17.05
C CYS A 54 -2.16 -45.73 -18.51
N HIS A 55 -1.15 -45.73 -19.39
CA HIS A 55 -1.29 -45.46 -20.82
C HIS A 55 -2.29 -46.41 -21.51
N LEU A 56 -2.36 -47.68 -21.09
CA LEU A 56 -3.30 -48.64 -21.66
C LEU A 56 -4.74 -48.32 -21.31
N THR A 57 -5.01 -47.89 -20.08
CA THR A 57 -6.36 -47.46 -19.73
C THR A 57 -6.69 -46.17 -20.45
N LEU A 58 -5.77 -45.19 -20.51
CA LEU A 58 -5.99 -43.94 -21.25
C LEU A 58 -6.34 -44.20 -22.74
N ASN A 59 -5.57 -45.07 -23.41
CA ASN A 59 -5.81 -45.44 -24.81
C ASN A 59 -7.09 -46.29 -25.00
N ALA A 60 -7.36 -47.23 -24.09
CA ALA A 60 -8.61 -48.01 -24.13
C ALA A 60 -9.85 -47.13 -23.86
N PHE A 61 -9.69 -46.05 -23.11
CA PHE A 61 -10.76 -45.11 -22.78
C PHE A 61 -10.98 -44.02 -23.82
N GLY A 62 -9.96 -43.66 -24.59
CA GLY A 62 -10.01 -42.58 -25.58
C GLY A 62 -10.89 -42.86 -26.80
N THR A 63 -11.29 -44.12 -27.06
CA THR A 63 -12.13 -44.43 -28.24
C THR A 63 -13.62 -44.14 -27.94
N PRO A 64 -14.22 -43.08 -28.50
CA PRO A 64 -15.59 -42.71 -28.18
C PRO A 64 -16.57 -43.80 -28.59
N GLY A 65 -17.53 -44.12 -27.72
CA GLY A 65 -18.54 -45.15 -27.98
C GLY A 65 -18.12 -46.59 -27.64
N SER A 66 -16.85 -46.82 -27.27
CA SER A 66 -16.40 -48.13 -26.78
C SER A 66 -16.99 -48.49 -25.39
N PRO A 67 -17.10 -49.77 -25.03
CA PRO A 67 -17.52 -50.20 -23.69
C PRO A 67 -16.60 -49.65 -22.58
N THR A 68 -15.30 -49.60 -22.87
CA THR A 68 -14.26 -49.04 -21.99
C THR A 68 -14.49 -47.56 -21.73
N HIS A 69 -14.83 -46.78 -22.76
CA HIS A 69 -15.21 -45.38 -22.62
C HIS A 69 -16.37 -45.17 -21.61
N ARG A 70 -17.40 -46.03 -21.61
CA ARG A 70 -18.49 -45.96 -20.63
C ARG A 70 -18.00 -46.17 -19.21
N THR A 71 -17.10 -47.12 -18.99
CA THR A 71 -16.54 -47.37 -17.66
C THR A 71 -15.72 -46.20 -17.15
N TRP A 72 -14.99 -45.52 -18.03
CA TRP A 72 -14.27 -44.31 -17.63
C TRP A 72 -15.19 -43.13 -17.37
N ALA A 73 -16.26 -42.95 -18.16
CA ALA A 73 -17.32 -42.00 -17.85
C ALA A 73 -17.94 -42.27 -16.46
N THR A 74 -18.24 -43.53 -16.14
CA THR A 74 -18.69 -43.93 -14.80
C THR A 74 -17.63 -43.61 -13.75
N TRP A 75 -16.35 -43.89 -14.01
CA TRP A 75 -15.27 -43.59 -13.07
C TRP A 75 -15.11 -42.11 -12.80
N ALA A 76 -15.11 -41.26 -13.84
CA ALA A 76 -15.06 -39.82 -13.71
C ALA A 76 -16.25 -39.32 -12.88
N HIS A 77 -17.44 -39.86 -13.14
CA HIS A 77 -18.62 -39.58 -12.34
C HIS A 77 -18.46 -39.99 -10.87
N LEU A 78 -17.90 -41.17 -10.58
CA LEU A 78 -17.62 -41.60 -9.20
C LEU A 78 -16.61 -40.68 -8.49
N VAL A 79 -15.53 -40.28 -9.19
CA VAL A 79 -14.50 -39.41 -8.61
C VAL A 79 -15.03 -38.01 -8.33
N ILE A 80 -15.81 -37.44 -9.26
CA ILE A 80 -16.30 -36.08 -9.15
C ILE A 80 -17.53 -36.03 -8.22
N PHE A 81 -18.54 -36.86 -8.50
CA PHE A 81 -19.85 -36.75 -7.87
C PHE A 81 -20.06 -37.71 -6.71
N LEU A 82 -19.26 -38.76 -6.49
CA LEU A 82 -19.44 -39.63 -5.31
C LEU A 82 -18.30 -39.51 -4.28
N ASN A 83 -17.22 -38.79 -4.57
CA ASN A 83 -16.15 -38.57 -3.60
C ASN A 83 -16.64 -37.64 -2.45
N PRO A 84 -16.62 -38.09 -1.19
CA PRO A 84 -17.04 -37.27 -0.05
C PRO A 84 -16.16 -36.03 0.19
N GLU A 85 -14.93 -36.00 -0.32
CA GLU A 85 -14.05 -34.82 -0.24
C GLU A 85 -14.60 -33.62 -1.03
N PHE A 86 -15.49 -33.86 -2.00
CA PHE A 86 -16.13 -32.82 -2.81
C PHE A 86 -17.62 -32.67 -2.50
N ASP A 87 -18.16 -33.47 -1.57
CA ASP A 87 -19.55 -33.35 -1.14
C ASP A 87 -19.74 -32.08 -0.31
N PRO A 88 -20.53 -31.09 -0.75
CA PRO A 88 -20.76 -29.85 -0.01
C PRO A 88 -21.19 -30.11 1.44
N LYS A 89 -22.03 -31.13 1.70
CA LYS A 89 -22.53 -31.42 3.05
C LYS A 89 -21.41 -31.89 3.98
N VAL A 90 -20.53 -32.75 3.49
CA VAL A 90 -19.42 -33.31 4.27
C VAL A 90 -18.34 -32.25 4.47
N VAL A 91 -17.95 -31.58 3.39
CA VAL A 91 -16.97 -30.50 3.38
C VAL A 91 -17.30 -29.41 4.40
N ASN A 92 -18.56 -28.99 4.42
CA ASN A 92 -19.02 -27.84 5.20
C ASN A 92 -18.98 -28.07 6.72
N THR A 93 -18.90 -29.32 7.16
CA THR A 93 -18.78 -29.68 8.58
C THR A 93 -17.32 -29.86 9.03
N SER A 94 -16.38 -29.99 8.10
CA SER A 94 -14.97 -30.25 8.41
C SER A 94 -14.17 -28.95 8.54
N TYR A 95 -13.72 -28.64 9.77
CA TYR A 95 -12.95 -27.42 10.08
C TYR A 95 -11.69 -27.23 9.24
N ASN A 96 -11.05 -28.32 8.82
CA ASN A 96 -9.79 -28.29 8.06
C ASN A 96 -9.97 -28.58 6.56
N SER A 97 -11.22 -28.72 6.08
CA SER A 97 -11.45 -28.98 4.66
C SER A 97 -11.03 -27.77 3.83
N PRO A 98 -10.21 -27.96 2.77
CA PRO A 98 -9.91 -26.89 1.82
C PRO A 98 -11.18 -26.30 1.17
N ALA A 99 -12.26 -27.08 1.10
CA ALA A 99 -13.52 -26.66 0.53
C ALA A 99 -14.42 -25.89 1.54
N LYS A 100 -14.23 -26.04 2.87
CA LYS A 100 -14.87 -25.15 3.87
C LYS A 100 -14.44 -23.70 3.65
N LYS A 101 -13.18 -23.48 3.29
CA LYS A 101 -12.63 -22.17 3.00
C LYS A 101 -13.27 -21.49 1.79
N CYS A 102 -13.70 -22.26 0.80
CA CYS A 102 -14.47 -21.73 -0.32
C CYS A 102 -15.86 -21.27 0.12
N ARG A 103 -16.50 -22.00 1.03
CA ARG A 103 -17.75 -21.57 1.66
C ARG A 103 -17.58 -20.33 2.51
N ASP A 104 -16.52 -20.27 3.32
CA ASP A 104 -16.23 -19.09 4.15
C ASP A 104 -16.08 -17.84 3.25
N ALA A 105 -15.40 -17.96 2.11
CA ALA A 105 -15.33 -16.89 1.11
C ALA A 105 -16.71 -16.54 0.52
N ASN A 106 -17.54 -17.52 0.16
CA ASN A 106 -18.92 -17.29 -0.30
C ASN A 106 -19.78 -16.57 0.76
N LEU A 107 -19.59 -16.87 2.04
CA LEU A 107 -20.29 -16.21 3.15
C LEU A 107 -19.81 -14.77 3.33
N SER A 108 -18.50 -14.52 3.22
CA SER A 108 -17.91 -13.18 3.29
C SER A 108 -18.30 -12.30 2.11
N TYR A 109 -18.50 -12.88 0.93
CA TYR A 109 -18.75 -12.16 -0.32
C TYR A 109 -20.04 -12.62 -1.00
N SER A 110 -21.15 -12.58 -0.27
CA SER A 110 -22.45 -13.15 -0.69
C SER A 110 -22.99 -12.63 -2.03
N TRP A 111 -22.66 -11.37 -2.38
CA TRP A 111 -23.05 -10.75 -3.66
C TRP A 111 -22.47 -11.46 -4.87
N VAL A 112 -21.28 -12.02 -4.73
CA VAL A 112 -20.53 -12.74 -5.78
C VAL A 112 -20.29 -14.19 -5.39
N ALA A 113 -21.16 -14.73 -4.53
CA ALA A 113 -21.08 -16.11 -4.07
C ALA A 113 -21.08 -17.09 -5.24
N GLN A 114 -20.06 -17.94 -5.25
CA GLN A 114 -19.85 -18.96 -6.27
C GLN A 114 -20.68 -20.20 -5.96
N ILE A 115 -21.00 -20.95 -6.99
CA ILE A 115 -21.76 -22.18 -6.89
C ILE A 115 -21.02 -23.22 -6.03
N GLU A 116 -21.76 -23.88 -5.12
CA GLU A 116 -21.24 -24.96 -4.28
C GLU A 116 -21.71 -26.31 -4.82
N SER A 117 -21.12 -26.75 -5.94
CA SER A 117 -21.36 -28.07 -6.52
C SER A 117 -20.17 -29.01 -6.32
N ARG A 118 -20.39 -30.34 -6.39
CA ARG A 118 -19.31 -31.33 -6.31
C ARG A 118 -18.24 -31.10 -7.39
N LEU A 119 -18.68 -30.78 -8.61
CA LEU A 119 -17.78 -30.40 -9.69
C LEU A 119 -17.00 -29.12 -9.36
N SER A 120 -17.65 -28.08 -8.83
CA SER A 120 -16.94 -26.83 -8.47
C SER A 120 -15.83 -27.10 -7.44
N TYR A 121 -16.09 -27.92 -6.41
CA TYR A 121 -15.10 -28.27 -5.40
C TYR A 121 -13.98 -29.13 -5.97
N TYR A 122 -14.32 -30.09 -6.84
CA TYR A 122 -13.34 -30.88 -7.57
C TYR A 122 -12.40 -30.00 -8.40
N LEU A 123 -12.94 -29.08 -9.20
CA LEU A 123 -12.16 -28.19 -10.06
C LEU A 123 -11.33 -27.19 -9.23
N LYS A 124 -11.91 -26.60 -8.19
CA LYS A 124 -11.20 -25.71 -7.25
C LYS A 124 -10.00 -26.42 -6.59
N ALA A 125 -10.15 -27.70 -6.22
CA ALA A 125 -9.07 -28.49 -5.63
C ALA A 125 -7.92 -28.81 -6.60
N LEU A 126 -8.17 -28.71 -7.92
CA LEU A 126 -7.18 -28.89 -8.97
C LEU A 126 -6.59 -27.57 -9.47
N ALA A 127 -7.30 -26.45 -9.27
CA ALA A 127 -6.84 -25.12 -9.68
C ALA A 127 -5.58 -24.67 -8.91
N PRO A 128 -4.76 -23.77 -9.49
CA PRO A 128 -3.56 -23.26 -8.83
C PRO A 128 -3.85 -22.66 -7.47
N SER A 129 -2.92 -22.84 -6.54
CA SER A 129 -3.04 -22.39 -5.15
C SER A 129 -1.78 -21.65 -4.74
N ALA A 130 -1.93 -20.50 -4.07
CA ALA A 130 -0.81 -19.71 -3.61
C ALA A 130 0.05 -20.49 -2.60
N ILE A 131 1.37 -20.37 -2.71
CA ILE A 131 2.32 -20.98 -1.78
C ILE A 131 2.21 -20.24 -0.43
N GLY A 132 2.13 -20.98 0.68
CA GLY A 132 2.17 -20.39 2.02
C GLY A 132 0.84 -19.85 2.59
N GLY A 133 -0.23 -19.76 1.79
CA GLY A 133 -1.53 -19.29 2.29
C GLY A 133 -2.27 -20.30 3.18
N ALA A 134 -3.03 -19.80 4.16
CA ALA A 134 -4.02 -20.62 4.87
C ALA A 134 -5.06 -21.17 3.88
N TYR A 135 -5.40 -20.42 2.84
CA TYR A 135 -6.38 -20.77 1.81
C TYR A 135 -5.70 -21.39 0.57
N ARG A 136 -5.45 -22.71 0.60
CA ARG A 136 -4.70 -23.45 -0.43
C ARG A 136 -5.58 -24.04 -1.54
N VAL A 137 -6.61 -23.33 -2.00
CA VAL A 137 -7.53 -23.84 -3.04
C VAL A 137 -7.87 -22.71 -3.99
N ALA A 138 -7.60 -22.86 -5.28
CA ALA A 138 -7.95 -21.89 -6.32
C ALA A 138 -7.52 -20.43 -6.02
N THR A 139 -6.46 -20.24 -5.23
CA THR A 139 -5.95 -18.92 -4.80
C THR A 139 -4.70 -18.45 -5.54
N GLY A 140 -4.07 -19.31 -6.34
CA GLY A 140 -2.84 -18.96 -7.07
C GLY A 140 -3.12 -18.43 -8.47
N MET A 141 -2.14 -17.80 -9.12
CA MET A 141 -2.27 -17.40 -10.52
C MET A 141 -2.30 -18.59 -11.46
N ALA A 142 -2.97 -18.45 -12.61
CA ALA A 142 -2.83 -19.43 -13.69
C ALA A 142 -1.36 -19.55 -14.11
N PRO A 143 -0.83 -20.74 -14.41
CA PRO A 143 0.56 -20.88 -14.84
C PRO A 143 0.79 -20.18 -16.21
N GLN A 144 2.04 -19.84 -16.56
CA GLN A 144 2.31 -19.19 -17.85
C GLN A 144 2.10 -20.16 -19.02
N GLN A 145 2.49 -21.42 -18.82
CA GLN A 145 2.21 -22.53 -19.73
C GLN A 145 1.60 -23.67 -18.92
N ALA A 146 0.83 -24.55 -19.57
CA ALA A 146 0.44 -25.81 -18.95
C ALA A 146 1.71 -26.51 -18.46
N ALA A 147 1.92 -26.55 -17.14
CA ALA A 147 3.17 -27.04 -16.59
C ALA A 147 3.40 -28.48 -17.10
N PRO A 148 4.60 -28.84 -17.58
CA PRO A 148 4.88 -30.23 -17.97
C PRO A 148 4.69 -31.21 -16.78
N ASN A 149 4.74 -30.68 -15.55
CA ASN A 149 4.44 -31.37 -14.30
C ASN A 149 3.08 -30.99 -13.69
N ALA A 150 2.16 -30.41 -14.47
CA ALA A 150 0.81 -30.14 -14.01
C ALA A 150 0.22 -31.43 -13.46
N ARG A 151 -0.53 -31.32 -12.35
CA ARG A 151 -1.12 -32.51 -11.73
C ARG A 151 -1.97 -33.22 -12.79
N PRO A 152 -1.76 -34.53 -13.03
CA PRO A 152 -2.54 -35.24 -14.02
C PRO A 152 -4.03 -35.07 -13.73
N THR A 153 -4.76 -34.52 -14.69
CA THR A 153 -6.21 -34.34 -14.64
C THR A 153 -6.87 -35.46 -15.44
N MET A 154 -8.08 -35.87 -15.04
CA MET A 154 -8.90 -36.76 -15.88
C MET A 154 -9.56 -36.02 -17.05
N LEU A 155 -9.49 -34.68 -17.03
CA LEU A 155 -10.00 -33.81 -18.09
C LEU A 155 -9.01 -33.83 -19.25
N THR A 156 -9.08 -34.88 -20.08
CA THR A 156 -8.31 -35.01 -21.31
C THR A 156 -9.12 -34.48 -22.50
N GLN A 157 -8.48 -34.26 -23.64
CA GLN A 157 -9.16 -33.85 -24.88
C GLN A 157 -10.30 -34.81 -25.27
N ASP A 158 -10.03 -36.12 -25.21
CA ASP A 158 -11.05 -37.14 -25.47
C ASP A 158 -12.19 -37.11 -24.45
N PHE A 159 -11.89 -36.79 -23.17
CA PHE A 159 -12.94 -36.64 -22.15
C PHE A 159 -13.85 -35.50 -22.51
N ILE A 160 -13.28 -34.34 -22.84
CA ILE A 160 -14.02 -33.12 -23.12
C ILE A 160 -14.82 -33.28 -24.41
N GLU A 161 -14.24 -33.93 -25.42
CA GLU A 161 -14.95 -34.28 -26.66
C GLU A 161 -16.15 -35.17 -26.39
N TRP A 162 -15.98 -36.23 -25.59
CA TRP A 162 -17.10 -37.06 -25.20
C TRP A 162 -18.12 -36.29 -24.36
N LEU A 163 -17.66 -35.57 -23.33
CA LEU A 163 -18.48 -34.93 -22.32
C LEU A 163 -19.45 -33.92 -22.95
N LEU A 164 -18.92 -33.10 -23.87
CA LEU A 164 -19.64 -32.05 -24.59
C LEU A 164 -20.20 -32.51 -25.94
N GLY A 165 -19.70 -33.63 -26.49
CA GLY A 165 -20.15 -34.19 -27.76
C GLY A 165 -21.56 -34.77 -27.68
N PHE A 166 -22.12 -35.10 -28.85
CA PHE A 166 -23.54 -35.49 -29.01
C PHE A 166 -24.02 -36.63 -28.09
N HIS A 167 -23.13 -37.55 -27.72
CA HIS A 167 -23.42 -38.69 -26.84
C HIS A 167 -23.05 -38.46 -25.37
N GLY A 168 -22.45 -37.31 -25.06
CA GLY A 168 -22.05 -36.93 -23.72
C GLY A 168 -23.20 -36.49 -22.84
N PRO A 169 -22.99 -36.43 -21.52
CA PRO A 169 -23.98 -35.92 -20.58
C PRO A 169 -24.20 -34.41 -20.71
N LEU A 170 -23.20 -33.63 -21.15
CA LEU A 170 -23.36 -32.19 -21.42
C LEU A 170 -23.81 -31.91 -22.86
N GLY A 171 -23.49 -32.80 -23.81
CA GLY A 171 -23.89 -32.66 -25.21
C GLY A 171 -25.22 -33.35 -25.57
N GLY A 172 -25.71 -34.25 -24.73
CA GLY A 172 -26.84 -35.15 -25.01
C GLY A 172 -28.16 -34.47 -25.34
N ARG A 173 -29.01 -35.26 -26.04
CA ARG A 173 -30.38 -35.01 -26.56
C ARG A 173 -31.44 -34.65 -25.50
N HIS A 174 -31.12 -33.92 -24.45
CA HIS A 174 -32.15 -33.27 -23.64
C HIS A 174 -32.81 -32.22 -24.53
N GLY A 175 -33.84 -32.69 -25.24
CA GLY A 175 -34.53 -31.99 -26.29
C GLY A 175 -34.99 -30.62 -25.81
N ARG A 176 -34.63 -29.62 -26.57
CA ARG A 176 -35.56 -28.53 -26.84
C ARG A 176 -35.70 -28.44 -28.33
N ALA A 177 -36.65 -29.23 -28.84
CA ALA A 177 -37.30 -28.87 -30.08
C ALA A 177 -37.79 -27.42 -29.92
N ASP A 178 -37.22 -26.52 -30.71
CA ASP A 178 -37.72 -25.18 -31.04
C ASP A 178 -37.73 -24.05 -29.98
N GLY A 179 -37.42 -24.31 -28.71
CA GLY A 179 -37.36 -23.24 -27.69
C GLY A 179 -35.93 -22.74 -27.43
N ARG A 180 -35.55 -21.56 -27.97
CA ARG A 180 -34.33 -20.81 -27.57
C ARG A 180 -34.25 -20.78 -26.04
N LEU A 181 -33.27 -21.49 -25.44
CA LEU A 181 -33.05 -21.45 -23.99
C LEU A 181 -32.75 -20.01 -23.58
N ASP A 182 -33.55 -19.45 -22.69
CA ASP A 182 -33.18 -18.23 -21.98
C ASP A 182 -32.10 -18.57 -20.96
N ILE A 183 -30.85 -18.39 -21.38
CA ILE A 183 -29.66 -18.71 -20.60
C ILE A 183 -29.63 -17.89 -19.31
N VAL A 184 -30.06 -16.62 -19.33
CA VAL A 184 -30.06 -15.79 -18.11
C VAL A 184 -31.10 -16.32 -17.12
N ALA A 185 -32.30 -16.67 -17.58
CA ALA A 185 -33.32 -17.27 -16.73
C ALA A 185 -32.85 -18.60 -16.12
N GLU A 186 -32.21 -19.46 -16.92
CA GLU A 186 -31.62 -20.73 -16.46
C GLU A 186 -30.52 -20.50 -15.41
N MET A 187 -29.59 -19.57 -15.66
CA MET A 187 -28.55 -19.20 -14.70
C MET A 187 -29.15 -18.68 -13.39
N ARG A 188 -30.20 -17.86 -13.44
CA ARG A 188 -30.92 -17.38 -12.24
C ARG A 188 -31.61 -18.50 -11.49
N ALA A 189 -32.24 -19.44 -12.21
CA ALA A 189 -32.86 -20.61 -11.59
C ALA A 189 -31.82 -21.44 -10.83
N ILE A 190 -30.68 -21.74 -11.46
CA ILE A 190 -29.56 -22.46 -10.86
C ILE A 190 -29.03 -21.71 -9.62
N ARG A 191 -28.85 -20.38 -9.74
CA ARG A 191 -28.41 -19.55 -8.62
C ARG A 191 -29.40 -19.62 -7.47
N ASN A 192 -30.69 -19.42 -7.71
CA ASN A 192 -31.72 -19.43 -6.66
C ASN A 192 -31.84 -20.79 -5.96
N GLU A 193 -31.66 -21.89 -6.70
CA GLU A 193 -31.67 -23.25 -6.14
C GLU A 193 -30.44 -23.53 -5.26
N ARG A 194 -29.30 -22.89 -5.54
CA ARG A 194 -27.99 -23.26 -4.97
C ARG A 194 -27.34 -22.21 -4.07
N SER A 195 -27.86 -20.98 -4.03
CA SER A 195 -27.24 -19.87 -3.28
C SER A 195 -27.44 -19.94 -1.77
N PHE A 196 -28.35 -20.79 -1.26
CA PHE A 196 -28.69 -20.78 0.17
C PHE A 196 -28.97 -22.19 0.71
N VAL A 197 -27.91 -22.95 0.99
CA VAL A 197 -27.94 -24.05 1.99
C VAL A 197 -27.61 -23.47 3.36
N THR A 198 -28.37 -22.47 3.81
CA THR A 198 -28.27 -21.87 5.16
C THR A 198 -29.44 -22.26 6.07
N SER A 199 -30.53 -22.80 5.54
CA SER A 199 -31.61 -23.36 6.36
C SER A 199 -31.31 -24.83 6.66
N GLY A 200 -30.73 -25.08 7.84
CA GLY A 200 -30.41 -26.39 8.41
C GLY A 200 -31.63 -27.28 8.73
N LEU A 201 -32.64 -27.31 7.87
CA LEU A 201 -33.85 -28.11 8.01
C LEU A 201 -34.13 -28.84 6.70
N ASP A 202 -33.77 -30.12 6.65
CA ASP A 202 -34.45 -31.21 5.95
C ASP A 202 -35.14 -30.93 4.61
N ARG A 203 -34.58 -30.08 3.74
CA ARG A 203 -34.91 -30.18 2.32
C ARG A 203 -34.23 -31.45 1.82
N GLY A 204 -35.07 -32.46 1.62
CA GLY A 204 -34.75 -33.81 1.19
C GLY A 204 -33.58 -33.82 0.21
N THR A 205 -32.68 -34.77 0.42
CA THR A 205 -31.55 -35.12 -0.44
C THR A 205 -31.79 -34.69 -1.88
N LEU A 206 -31.28 -33.51 -2.24
CA LEU A 206 -31.09 -33.12 -3.63
C LEU A 206 -30.02 -34.08 -4.15
N GLU A 207 -30.46 -35.28 -4.52
CA GLU A 207 -29.71 -36.29 -5.24
C GLU A 207 -29.43 -35.70 -6.61
N PHE A 208 -28.38 -34.90 -6.70
CA PHE A 208 -27.79 -34.52 -7.97
C PHE A 208 -26.49 -35.30 -8.14
N PRO A 209 -26.56 -36.59 -8.50
CA PRO A 209 -25.40 -37.27 -9.03
C PRO A 209 -25.03 -36.72 -10.42
N ASN A 210 -25.95 -36.06 -11.12
CA ASN A 210 -25.81 -35.81 -12.56
C ASN A 210 -25.16 -34.47 -12.92
N TRP A 211 -24.50 -34.51 -14.07
CA TRP A 211 -23.99 -33.36 -14.82
C TRP A 211 -25.11 -32.35 -15.14
N GLN A 212 -24.77 -31.07 -15.07
CA GLN A 212 -25.61 -29.94 -15.46
C GLN A 212 -25.03 -29.24 -16.69
N PRO A 213 -25.63 -29.40 -17.89
CA PRO A 213 -25.06 -28.96 -19.16
C PRO A 213 -24.50 -27.53 -19.17
N LEU A 214 -25.31 -26.54 -18.81
CA LEU A 214 -24.90 -25.14 -18.85
C LEU A 214 -23.91 -24.80 -17.73
N CYS A 215 -24.27 -25.09 -16.48
CA CYS A 215 -23.44 -24.79 -15.31
C CYS A 215 -22.04 -25.41 -15.41
N ASP A 216 -21.97 -26.70 -15.69
CA ASP A 216 -20.73 -27.44 -15.67
C ASP A 216 -19.83 -27.06 -16.84
N ALA A 217 -20.41 -26.71 -18.00
CA ALA A 217 -19.65 -26.18 -19.12
C ALA A 217 -19.05 -24.79 -18.82
N LEU A 218 -19.82 -23.89 -18.19
CA LEU A 218 -19.30 -22.57 -17.77
C LEU A 218 -18.16 -22.73 -16.73
N LEU A 219 -18.31 -23.66 -15.79
CA LEU A 219 -17.26 -24.00 -14.83
C LEU A 219 -16.00 -24.53 -15.53
N LEU A 220 -16.14 -25.44 -16.50
CA LEU A 220 -15.00 -25.97 -17.26
C LEU A 220 -14.26 -24.89 -18.05
N THR A 221 -14.97 -23.98 -18.71
CA THR A 221 -14.37 -22.84 -19.42
C THR A 221 -13.46 -22.04 -18.47
N HIS A 222 -13.98 -21.67 -17.30
CA HIS A 222 -13.17 -20.92 -16.34
C HIS A 222 -12.02 -21.76 -15.78
N PHE A 223 -12.23 -23.04 -15.49
CA PHE A 223 -11.16 -23.94 -15.04
C PHE A 223 -10.00 -24.00 -16.03
N PHE A 224 -10.27 -24.06 -17.34
CA PHE A 224 -9.22 -24.11 -18.36
C PHE A 224 -8.47 -22.77 -18.52
N ILE A 225 -9.12 -21.63 -18.27
CA ILE A 225 -8.43 -20.35 -18.10
C ILE A 225 -7.48 -20.42 -16.90
N ARG A 226 -7.98 -20.87 -15.73
CA ARG A 226 -7.23 -20.95 -14.47
C ARG A 226 -6.07 -21.94 -14.49
N THR A 227 -6.11 -22.94 -15.37
CA THR A 227 -5.08 -23.99 -15.48
C THR A 227 -4.24 -23.88 -16.74
N SER A 228 -4.50 -22.89 -17.58
CA SER A 228 -3.78 -22.62 -18.83
C SER A 228 -3.80 -23.81 -19.81
N GLN A 229 -4.90 -24.56 -19.82
CA GLN A 229 -5.16 -25.67 -20.75
C GLN A 229 -5.92 -25.13 -21.97
N PHE A 230 -5.24 -24.32 -22.78
CA PHE A 230 -5.84 -23.50 -23.82
C PHE A 230 -6.49 -24.30 -24.96
N ASP A 231 -5.97 -25.48 -25.29
CA ASP A 231 -6.58 -26.38 -26.27
C ASP A 231 -7.97 -26.86 -25.79
N LEU A 232 -8.07 -27.24 -24.52
CA LEU A 232 -9.32 -27.67 -23.89
C LEU A 232 -10.29 -26.50 -23.72
N LEU A 233 -9.77 -25.29 -23.47
CA LEU A 233 -10.58 -24.06 -23.48
C LEU A 233 -11.22 -23.83 -24.85
N GLN A 234 -10.42 -23.89 -25.93
CA GLN A 234 -10.92 -23.69 -27.29
C GLN A 234 -11.96 -24.74 -27.69
N GLN A 235 -11.66 -26.02 -27.41
CA GLN A 235 -12.59 -27.12 -27.65
C GLN A 235 -13.90 -26.94 -26.87
N THR A 236 -13.80 -26.58 -25.58
CA THR A 236 -14.97 -26.34 -24.73
C THR A 236 -15.81 -25.19 -25.25
N LEU A 237 -15.20 -24.05 -25.57
CA LEU A 237 -15.90 -22.89 -26.12
C LEU A 237 -16.58 -23.22 -27.46
N THR A 238 -15.94 -23.99 -28.32
CA THR A 238 -16.52 -24.42 -29.61
C THR A 238 -17.81 -25.20 -29.39
N HIS A 239 -17.79 -26.23 -28.53
CA HIS A 239 -18.99 -27.01 -28.23
C HIS A 239 -20.07 -26.19 -27.52
N VAL A 240 -19.66 -25.35 -26.57
CA VAL A 240 -20.58 -24.49 -25.80
C VAL A 240 -21.27 -23.48 -26.71
N LEU A 241 -20.56 -22.84 -27.64
CA LEU A 241 -21.14 -21.88 -28.58
C LEU A 241 -22.00 -22.53 -29.65
N ASN A 242 -21.63 -23.73 -30.11
CA ASN A 242 -22.49 -24.52 -31.01
C ASN A 242 -23.83 -24.88 -30.33
N ARG A 243 -23.80 -25.20 -29.04
CA ARG A 243 -24.99 -25.57 -28.26
C ARG A 243 -25.80 -24.35 -27.80
N TYR A 244 -25.12 -23.27 -27.44
CA TYR A 244 -25.70 -22.05 -26.89
C TYR A 244 -25.21 -20.80 -27.64
N PRO A 245 -25.62 -20.61 -28.92
CA PRO A 245 -25.10 -19.51 -29.74
C PRO A 245 -25.35 -18.12 -29.14
N SER A 246 -26.44 -17.96 -28.38
CA SER A 246 -26.75 -16.70 -27.71
C SER A 246 -25.72 -16.30 -26.65
N LEU A 247 -24.89 -17.21 -26.13
CA LEU A 247 -23.81 -16.86 -25.21
C LEU A 247 -22.87 -15.80 -25.78
N ALA A 248 -22.67 -15.80 -27.10
CA ALA A 248 -21.81 -14.83 -27.77
C ALA A 248 -22.26 -13.37 -27.59
N THR A 249 -23.55 -13.14 -27.39
CA THR A 249 -24.15 -11.80 -27.33
C THR A 249 -24.92 -11.53 -26.03
N ILE A 250 -25.17 -12.56 -25.22
CA ILE A 250 -25.98 -12.42 -24.02
C ILE A 250 -25.25 -11.58 -22.99
N SER A 251 -25.97 -10.62 -22.41
CA SER A 251 -25.49 -9.81 -21.30
C SER A 251 -26.19 -10.24 -20.02
N ALA A 252 -25.42 -10.39 -18.95
CA ALA A 252 -25.93 -10.71 -17.63
C ALA A 252 -25.13 -9.97 -16.55
N PRO A 253 -25.71 -9.76 -15.35
CA PRO A 253 -25.03 -9.09 -14.25
C PRO A 253 -23.77 -9.85 -13.82
N ILE A 254 -22.73 -9.12 -13.40
CA ILE A 254 -21.47 -9.70 -12.90
C ILE A 254 -21.72 -10.69 -11.77
N SER A 255 -22.62 -10.37 -10.85
CA SER A 255 -22.95 -11.29 -9.74
C SER A 255 -23.43 -12.66 -10.24
N LEU A 256 -24.12 -12.70 -11.38
CA LEU A 256 -24.63 -13.93 -11.98
C LEU A 256 -23.54 -14.68 -12.74
N TRP A 257 -22.66 -13.98 -13.45
CA TRP A 257 -21.49 -14.61 -14.07
C TRP A 257 -20.51 -15.15 -13.03
N SER A 258 -20.23 -14.38 -11.98
CA SER A 258 -19.37 -14.75 -10.86
C SER A 258 -19.86 -15.99 -10.12
N HIS A 259 -21.17 -16.28 -10.15
CA HIS A 259 -21.70 -17.52 -9.58
C HIS A 259 -21.07 -18.78 -10.19
N PHE A 260 -20.65 -18.73 -11.46
CA PHE A 260 -20.03 -19.86 -12.16
C PHE A 260 -18.49 -19.78 -12.19
N MET A 261 -17.90 -19.01 -11.26
CA MET A 261 -16.45 -18.93 -11.11
C MET A 261 -15.85 -20.03 -10.21
N ILE A 262 -14.55 -20.25 -10.39
CA ILE A 262 -13.65 -21.20 -9.72
C ILE A 262 -12.45 -20.37 -9.25
N ASP A 263 -12.74 -19.36 -8.43
CA ASP A 263 -11.72 -18.46 -7.91
C ASP A 263 -11.93 -18.25 -6.42
N ASN A 264 -10.89 -18.40 -5.62
CA ASN A 264 -11.01 -18.23 -4.18
C ASN A 264 -10.07 -17.16 -3.63
N ARG A 265 -9.56 -16.27 -4.51
CA ARG A 265 -8.73 -15.13 -4.11
C ARG A 265 -9.61 -14.11 -3.39
N SER A 266 -9.44 -13.98 -2.08
CA SER A 266 -10.26 -13.13 -1.22
C SER A 266 -10.29 -11.67 -1.68
N HIS A 267 -9.14 -11.12 -2.07
CA HIS A 267 -9.05 -9.75 -2.59
C HIS A 267 -9.89 -9.57 -3.85
N LEU A 268 -9.78 -10.50 -4.81
CA LEU A 268 -10.57 -10.46 -6.04
C LEU A 268 -12.08 -10.58 -5.76
N LEU A 269 -12.49 -11.49 -4.87
CA LEU A 269 -13.89 -11.61 -4.47
C LEU A 269 -14.40 -10.35 -3.76
N SER A 270 -13.56 -9.71 -2.95
CA SER A 270 -13.84 -8.42 -2.33
C SER A 270 -14.04 -7.34 -3.39
N ASP A 271 -13.16 -7.23 -4.38
CA ASP A 271 -13.24 -6.23 -5.44
C ASP A 271 -14.47 -6.43 -6.33
N LEU A 272 -14.78 -7.69 -6.69
CA LEU A 272 -15.99 -8.02 -7.42
C LEU A 272 -17.25 -7.71 -6.59
N SER A 273 -17.23 -7.98 -5.28
CA SER A 273 -18.35 -7.63 -4.38
C SER A 273 -18.54 -6.12 -4.30
N THR A 274 -17.45 -5.35 -4.19
CA THR A 274 -17.42 -3.88 -4.24
C THR A 274 -17.99 -3.38 -5.56
N LEU A 275 -17.57 -3.95 -6.69
CA LEU A 275 -18.10 -3.61 -8.01
C LEU A 275 -19.62 -3.83 -8.09
N VAL A 276 -20.11 -4.97 -7.62
CA VAL A 276 -21.55 -5.28 -7.58
C VAL A 276 -22.32 -4.27 -6.71
N LEU A 277 -21.80 -3.97 -5.52
CA LEU A 277 -22.43 -3.07 -4.55
C LEU A 277 -22.47 -1.61 -5.02
N PHE A 278 -21.34 -1.08 -5.51
CA PHE A 278 -21.21 0.34 -5.84
C PHE A 278 -21.67 0.69 -7.27
N HIS A 279 -21.63 -0.26 -8.22
CA HIS A 279 -21.99 -0.01 -9.63
C HIS A 279 -23.30 -0.68 -10.06
N LYS A 280 -24.18 -0.99 -9.10
CA LYS A 280 -25.50 -1.59 -9.37
C LYS A 280 -25.43 -2.86 -10.22
N ASP A 281 -24.43 -3.71 -9.93
CA ASP A 281 -24.24 -5.01 -10.59
C ASP A 281 -24.24 -4.92 -12.14
N PRO A 282 -23.22 -4.29 -12.73
CA PRO A 282 -23.22 -3.99 -14.15
C PRO A 282 -23.37 -5.25 -15.00
N SER A 283 -24.16 -5.16 -16.06
CA SER A 283 -24.37 -6.28 -16.97
C SER A 283 -23.32 -6.29 -18.06
N VAL A 284 -22.63 -7.42 -18.22
CA VAL A 284 -21.58 -7.62 -19.21
C VAL A 284 -21.87 -8.83 -20.08
N SER A 285 -21.35 -8.81 -21.30
CA SER A 285 -21.45 -9.98 -22.18
C SER A 285 -20.61 -11.14 -21.66
N TYR A 286 -20.95 -12.38 -22.03
CA TYR A 286 -20.12 -13.54 -21.69
C TYR A 286 -18.65 -13.41 -22.16
N PRO A 287 -18.34 -13.03 -23.41
CA PRO A 287 -16.93 -12.82 -23.81
C PRO A 287 -16.25 -11.68 -23.05
N THR A 288 -16.97 -10.61 -22.69
CA THR A 288 -16.43 -9.56 -21.81
C THR A 288 -16.02 -10.13 -20.45
N PHE A 289 -16.89 -10.96 -19.86
CA PHE A 289 -16.60 -11.60 -18.58
C PHE A 289 -15.43 -12.58 -18.67
N LEU A 290 -15.32 -13.38 -19.74
CA LEU A 290 -14.17 -14.27 -19.95
C LEU A 290 -12.86 -13.49 -20.14
N CYS A 291 -12.87 -12.37 -20.87
CA CYS A 291 -11.71 -11.49 -20.99
C CYS A 291 -11.30 -10.89 -19.65
N LEU A 292 -12.28 -10.51 -18.81
CA LEU A 292 -12.03 -10.05 -17.46
C LEU A 292 -11.35 -11.14 -16.61
N LEU A 293 -11.85 -12.38 -16.66
CA LEU A 293 -11.24 -13.54 -15.98
C LEU A 293 -9.81 -13.82 -16.47
N ALA A 294 -9.60 -13.81 -17.79
CA ALA A 294 -8.27 -13.98 -18.37
C ALA A 294 -7.32 -12.85 -17.94
N SER A 295 -7.82 -11.62 -17.78
CA SER A 295 -7.05 -10.47 -17.31
C SER A 295 -6.70 -10.57 -15.82
N PHE A 296 -7.59 -11.11 -14.96
CA PHE A 296 -7.27 -11.43 -13.57
C PHE A 296 -6.14 -12.46 -13.44
N ASP A 297 -5.89 -13.23 -14.49
CA ASP A 297 -4.77 -14.15 -14.56
C ASP A 297 -3.60 -13.59 -15.37
N TRP A 298 -3.69 -12.39 -15.93
CA TRP A 298 -2.72 -11.87 -16.89
C TRP A 298 -2.47 -12.83 -18.06
N SER A 299 -3.43 -13.60 -18.55
CA SER A 299 -3.18 -14.65 -19.54
C SER A 299 -3.40 -14.16 -20.99
N PRO A 300 -2.35 -13.81 -21.76
CA PRO A 300 -2.50 -13.38 -23.15
C PRO A 300 -3.03 -14.51 -24.05
N ASP A 301 -2.63 -15.75 -23.78
CA ASP A 301 -3.07 -16.93 -24.54
C ASP A 301 -4.57 -17.21 -24.35
N ALA A 302 -5.08 -17.07 -23.11
CA ALA A 302 -6.52 -17.17 -22.88
C ALA A 302 -7.28 -16.07 -23.64
N LEU A 303 -6.78 -14.82 -23.62
CA LEU A 303 -7.36 -13.72 -24.39
C LEU A 303 -7.36 -14.02 -25.90
N ALA A 304 -6.30 -14.64 -26.43
CA ALA A 304 -6.23 -15.06 -27.83
C ALA A 304 -7.26 -16.14 -28.17
N VAL A 305 -7.41 -17.18 -27.34
CA VAL A 305 -8.41 -18.24 -27.53
C VAL A 305 -9.83 -17.69 -27.46
N ILE A 306 -10.12 -16.82 -26.49
CA ILE A 306 -11.42 -16.14 -26.38
C ILE A 306 -11.65 -15.29 -27.62
N ARG A 307 -10.67 -14.49 -28.05
CA ARG A 307 -10.77 -13.69 -29.27
C ARG A 307 -11.10 -14.53 -30.50
N HIS A 308 -10.41 -15.64 -30.66
CA HIS A 308 -10.64 -16.54 -31.77
C HIS A 308 -12.04 -17.19 -31.73
N SER A 309 -12.49 -17.61 -30.55
CA SER A 309 -13.78 -18.29 -30.39
C SER A 309 -14.99 -17.38 -30.62
N PHE A 310 -14.83 -16.07 -30.40
CA PHE A 310 -15.90 -15.07 -30.52
C PHE A 310 -15.67 -14.06 -31.66
N SER A 311 -14.72 -14.32 -32.57
CA SER A 311 -14.29 -13.34 -33.59
C SER A 311 -15.39 -12.92 -34.55
N SER A 312 -16.41 -13.78 -34.77
CA SER A 312 -17.52 -13.51 -35.67
C SER A 312 -18.65 -12.69 -35.05
N THR A 313 -18.71 -12.60 -33.72
CA THR A 313 -19.87 -12.07 -32.99
C THR A 313 -19.55 -10.88 -32.09
N THR A 314 -18.30 -10.70 -31.69
CA THR A 314 -17.93 -9.78 -30.63
C THR A 314 -16.92 -8.75 -31.11
N ALA A 315 -17.26 -7.47 -30.95
CA ALA A 315 -16.34 -6.37 -31.18
C ALA A 315 -15.40 -6.21 -29.97
N PHE A 316 -14.18 -6.75 -30.04
CA PHE A 316 -13.24 -6.73 -28.91
C PHE A 316 -12.81 -5.32 -28.48
N ARG A 317 -12.90 -4.32 -29.35
CA ARG A 317 -12.79 -2.91 -28.96
C ARG A 317 -13.82 -2.53 -27.89
N GLN A 318 -15.09 -2.94 -28.04
CA GLN A 318 -16.12 -2.65 -27.04
C GLN A 318 -15.91 -3.45 -25.75
N VAL A 319 -15.41 -4.68 -25.86
CA VAL A 319 -15.05 -5.51 -24.70
C VAL A 319 -14.01 -4.81 -23.84
N THR A 320 -12.90 -4.42 -24.46
CA THR A 320 -11.80 -3.74 -23.77
C THR A 320 -12.25 -2.39 -23.20
N GLN A 321 -12.99 -1.58 -23.97
CA GLN A 321 -13.56 -0.32 -23.49
C GLN A 321 -14.50 -0.49 -22.29
N THR A 322 -15.30 -1.56 -22.24
CA THR A 322 -16.20 -1.81 -21.10
C THR A 322 -15.41 -2.11 -19.82
N ILE A 323 -14.34 -2.88 -19.95
CA ILE A 323 -13.45 -3.23 -18.83
C ILE A 323 -12.72 -1.98 -18.36
N THR A 324 -12.14 -1.21 -19.28
CA THR A 324 -11.35 -0.02 -18.97
C THR A 324 -12.20 1.20 -18.62
N SER A 325 -13.48 1.27 -18.98
CA SER A 325 -14.35 2.36 -18.50
C SER A 325 -14.79 2.18 -17.05
N THR A 326 -14.55 1.01 -16.46
CA THR A 326 -15.05 0.65 -15.12
C THR A 326 -13.88 0.59 -14.13
N GLN A 327 -13.70 1.65 -13.34
CA GLN A 327 -12.56 1.77 -12.40
C GLN A 327 -12.37 0.55 -11.49
N HIS A 328 -13.44 -0.06 -10.95
CA HIS A 328 -13.29 -1.25 -10.10
C HIS A 328 -12.97 -2.53 -10.88
N MET A 329 -13.34 -2.66 -12.16
CA MET A 329 -12.86 -3.80 -12.97
C MET A 329 -11.36 -3.68 -13.19
N GLN A 330 -10.88 -2.47 -13.51
CA GLN A 330 -9.46 -2.21 -13.63
C GLN A 330 -8.74 -2.49 -12.30
N ALA A 331 -9.23 -1.92 -11.19
CA ALA A 331 -8.63 -2.14 -9.87
C ALA A 331 -8.58 -3.63 -9.50
N ALA A 332 -9.62 -4.41 -9.83
CA ALA A 332 -9.64 -5.86 -9.60
C ALA A 332 -8.58 -6.60 -10.45
N ILE A 333 -8.39 -6.21 -11.72
CA ILE A 333 -7.30 -6.74 -12.56
C ILE A 333 -5.95 -6.41 -11.93
N LEU A 334 -5.75 -5.14 -11.58
CA LEU A 334 -4.49 -4.65 -11.07
C LEU A 334 -4.13 -5.22 -9.69
N HIS A 335 -5.08 -5.44 -8.80
CA HIS A 335 -4.84 -6.10 -7.50
C HIS A 335 -4.25 -7.52 -7.65
N THR A 336 -4.56 -8.22 -8.76
CA THR A 336 -3.97 -9.55 -9.01
C THR A 336 -2.49 -9.48 -9.43
N LEU A 337 -1.97 -8.31 -9.80
CA LEU A 337 -0.55 -8.10 -10.12
C LEU A 337 0.36 -8.49 -8.95
N SER A 338 -0.08 -8.25 -7.71
CA SER A 338 0.66 -8.64 -6.49
C SER A 338 0.91 -10.16 -6.36
N GLN A 339 0.15 -10.97 -7.09
CA GLN A 339 0.25 -12.43 -7.09
C GLN A 339 1.11 -12.96 -8.24
N VAL A 340 1.55 -12.08 -9.13
CA VAL A 340 2.42 -12.38 -10.26
C VAL A 340 3.85 -12.53 -9.69
N THR A 341 4.26 -13.78 -9.46
CA THR A 341 5.57 -14.08 -8.87
C THR A 341 6.66 -14.32 -9.94
N VAL A 342 7.89 -13.93 -9.60
CA VAL A 342 9.14 -14.13 -10.37
C VAL A 342 9.35 -15.63 -10.70
N PRO A 343 9.76 -16.00 -11.95
CA PRO A 343 10.89 -15.44 -12.72
C PRO A 343 10.58 -14.19 -13.58
N ALA A 344 11.63 -13.57 -14.15
CA ALA A 344 11.52 -12.39 -15.02
C ALA A 344 10.58 -12.56 -16.25
N SER A 345 10.37 -13.80 -16.73
CA SER A 345 9.43 -14.10 -17.82
C SER A 345 7.96 -13.76 -17.51
N THR A 346 7.66 -13.38 -16.27
CA THR A 346 6.32 -12.99 -15.83
C THR A 346 6.00 -11.51 -16.11
N ALA A 347 7.00 -10.66 -16.37
CA ALA A 347 6.77 -9.28 -16.80
C ALA A 347 6.23 -9.22 -18.24
N ASP A 348 6.82 -10.01 -19.14
CA ASP A 348 6.33 -10.18 -20.52
C ASP A 348 4.85 -10.55 -20.57
N ARG A 349 4.39 -11.37 -19.62
CA ARG A 349 2.99 -11.76 -19.50
C ARG A 349 2.07 -10.56 -19.25
N VAL A 350 2.48 -9.66 -18.36
CA VAL A 350 1.75 -8.42 -18.05
C VAL A 350 1.76 -7.50 -19.27
N LEU A 351 2.93 -7.26 -19.85
CA LEU A 351 3.11 -6.44 -21.05
C LEU A 351 2.32 -6.96 -22.27
N ASN A 352 2.24 -8.27 -22.46
CA ASN A 352 1.44 -8.88 -23.53
C ASN A 352 -0.06 -8.68 -23.33
N VAL A 353 -0.55 -8.64 -22.09
CA VAL A 353 -1.95 -8.30 -21.81
C VAL A 353 -2.19 -6.83 -22.05
N LEU A 354 -1.29 -5.97 -21.59
CA LEU A 354 -1.37 -4.52 -21.80
C LEU A 354 -1.39 -4.14 -23.28
N SER A 355 -0.43 -4.64 -24.06
CA SER A 355 -0.41 -4.49 -25.52
C SER A 355 -1.63 -5.11 -26.20
N TRP A 356 -2.21 -6.20 -25.65
CA TRP A 356 -3.48 -6.72 -26.13
C TRP A 356 -4.62 -5.70 -25.94
N TYR A 357 -4.74 -5.03 -24.80
CA TYR A 357 -5.73 -3.96 -24.62
C TYR A 357 -5.51 -2.80 -25.60
N GLU A 358 -4.27 -2.33 -25.75
CA GLU A 358 -3.91 -1.24 -26.66
C GLU A 358 -4.25 -1.56 -28.12
N SER A 359 -3.92 -2.77 -28.56
CA SER A 359 -4.21 -3.23 -29.93
C SER A 359 -5.71 -3.27 -30.24
N HIS A 360 -6.57 -3.28 -29.22
CA HIS A 360 -8.03 -3.18 -29.35
C HIS A 360 -8.57 -1.78 -29.02
N GLY A 361 -7.71 -0.79 -28.84
CA GLY A 361 -8.07 0.62 -28.69
C GLY A 361 -8.59 0.99 -27.31
N ALA A 362 -8.11 0.34 -26.26
CA ALA A 362 -8.35 0.69 -24.87
C ALA A 362 -7.04 0.62 -24.08
N ARG A 363 -6.97 1.33 -22.96
CA ARG A 363 -5.82 1.33 -22.06
C ARG A 363 -6.24 0.85 -20.69
N LEU A 364 -5.44 -0.03 -20.09
CA LEU A 364 -5.67 -0.52 -18.74
C LEU A 364 -4.87 0.33 -17.76
N GLY A 365 -5.55 1.05 -16.85
CA GLY A 365 -4.98 1.89 -15.81
C GLY A 365 -4.38 3.20 -16.33
N ASP A 366 -4.54 4.27 -15.55
CA ASP A 366 -3.91 5.57 -15.80
C ASP A 366 -3.33 6.09 -14.46
N PRO A 367 -2.00 6.12 -14.26
CA PRO A 367 -0.95 5.20 -14.75
C PRO A 367 -1.08 3.82 -14.10
N PHE A 368 -0.57 2.80 -14.80
CA PHE A 368 -0.68 1.41 -14.39
C PHE A 368 0.11 1.10 -13.11
N VAL A 369 1.34 1.62 -13.03
CA VAL A 369 2.26 1.34 -11.92
C VAL A 369 1.92 2.14 -10.66
N SER A 370 1.35 3.34 -10.81
CA SER A 370 1.17 4.31 -9.71
C SER A 370 0.21 3.85 -8.60
N HIS A 371 -0.83 3.09 -8.94
CA HIS A 371 -1.83 2.65 -7.97
C HIS A 371 -1.41 1.42 -7.18
N HIS A 372 -0.37 0.69 -7.60
CA HIS A 372 -0.17 -0.68 -7.16
C HIS A 372 1.17 -0.94 -6.46
N MET A 373 2.24 -0.16 -6.68
CA MET A 373 3.51 -0.44 -6.01
C MET A 373 3.52 -0.22 -4.50
N LYS A 374 2.65 0.64 -3.94
CA LYS A 374 2.53 0.80 -2.48
C LYS A 374 2.17 -0.50 -1.75
N SER A 375 1.57 -1.45 -2.48
CA SER A 375 1.16 -2.77 -1.95
C SER A 375 2.11 -3.91 -2.34
N LEU A 376 3.08 -3.64 -3.20
CA LEU A 376 3.89 -4.66 -3.85
C LEU A 376 4.97 -5.15 -2.88
N TYR A 377 4.93 -6.44 -2.58
CA TYR A 377 6.01 -7.14 -1.88
C TYR A 377 7.33 -6.91 -2.62
N PRO A 378 8.49 -6.86 -1.92
CA PRO A 378 9.81 -6.68 -2.52
C PRO A 378 10.10 -7.60 -3.73
N GLY A 379 9.48 -8.79 -3.77
CA GLY A 379 9.62 -9.76 -4.85
C GLY A 379 8.88 -9.44 -6.16
N SER A 380 8.08 -8.38 -6.24
CA SER A 380 7.38 -7.97 -7.48
C SER A 380 8.12 -6.85 -8.24
N TYR A 381 9.32 -6.51 -7.75
CA TYR A 381 10.18 -5.47 -8.27
C TYR A 381 10.44 -5.55 -9.78
N PRO A 382 10.94 -6.67 -10.35
CA PRO A 382 11.33 -6.71 -11.76
C PRO A 382 10.15 -6.50 -12.72
N ILE A 383 8.95 -6.86 -12.30
CA ILE A 383 7.74 -6.70 -13.11
C ILE A 383 7.32 -5.23 -13.17
N ALA A 384 7.31 -4.55 -12.02
CA ALA A 384 6.95 -3.15 -11.96
C ALA A 384 7.90 -2.28 -12.77
N SER A 385 9.20 -2.55 -12.68
CA SER A 385 10.27 -1.94 -13.48
C SER A 385 10.00 -2.02 -14.98
N GLN A 386 9.87 -3.24 -15.49
CA GLN A 386 9.74 -3.47 -16.92
C GLN A 386 8.41 -2.90 -17.47
N VAL A 387 7.33 -3.02 -16.70
CA VAL A 387 6.04 -2.42 -17.05
C VAL A 387 6.12 -0.90 -17.06
N PHE A 388 6.81 -0.29 -16.08
CA PHE A 388 7.05 1.15 -16.09
C PHE A 388 7.79 1.58 -17.36
N MET A 389 8.90 0.91 -17.69
CA MET A 389 9.74 1.27 -18.84
C MET A 389 9.04 1.07 -20.18
N GLU A 390 8.36 -0.06 -20.37
CA GLU A 390 7.81 -0.44 -21.68
C GLU A 390 6.38 0.04 -21.91
N TYR A 391 5.61 0.27 -20.85
CA TYR A 391 4.21 0.69 -20.94
C TYR A 391 4.00 2.12 -20.45
N ASP A 392 4.27 2.44 -19.18
CA ASP A 392 3.87 3.76 -18.64
C ASP A 392 4.73 4.93 -19.16
N LEU A 393 6.05 4.77 -19.20
CA LEU A 393 7.00 5.83 -19.54
C LEU A 393 6.78 6.43 -20.95
N PRO A 394 6.61 5.64 -22.04
CA PRO A 394 6.32 6.18 -23.35
C PRO A 394 5.10 7.11 -23.39
N TYR A 395 4.08 6.84 -22.58
CA TYR A 395 2.87 7.65 -22.54
C TYR A 395 3.04 8.95 -21.76
N ILE A 396 3.70 8.89 -20.61
CA ILE A 396 3.96 10.08 -19.78
C ILE A 396 4.79 11.10 -20.56
N VAL A 397 5.76 10.62 -21.34
CA VAL A 397 6.60 11.48 -22.18
C VAL A 397 5.81 12.10 -23.35
N GLN A 398 4.80 11.40 -23.87
CA GLN A 398 4.03 11.84 -25.03
C GLN A 398 2.88 12.80 -24.68
N ASP A 399 2.31 12.69 -23.47
CA ASP A 399 1.12 13.44 -23.07
C ASP A 399 1.39 14.30 -21.82
N GLN A 400 1.48 15.61 -22.01
CA GLN A 400 1.75 16.58 -20.93
C GLN A 400 0.58 16.78 -19.96
N THR A 401 -0.60 16.20 -20.22
CA THR A 401 -1.73 16.28 -19.28
C THR A 401 -1.53 15.47 -18.00
N TRP A 402 -0.43 14.73 -17.91
CA TRP A 402 -0.12 13.74 -16.88
C TRP A 402 0.78 14.26 -15.75
N ILE A 403 0.78 15.55 -15.47
CA ILE A 403 1.69 16.15 -14.46
C ILE A 403 1.45 15.53 -13.07
N ASP A 404 0.18 15.36 -12.67
CA ASP A 404 -0.16 14.78 -11.37
C ASP A 404 0.28 13.31 -11.28
N ASP A 405 0.15 12.58 -12.37
CA ASP A 405 0.48 11.18 -12.47
C ASP A 405 1.99 10.91 -12.53
N ALA A 406 2.72 11.77 -13.25
CA ALA A 406 4.18 11.81 -13.23
C ALA A 406 4.70 12.10 -11.81
N HIS A 407 4.02 12.99 -11.07
CA HIS A 407 4.35 13.25 -9.67
C HIS A 407 4.13 12.00 -8.81
N VAL A 408 3.00 11.29 -8.93
CA VAL A 408 2.74 10.06 -8.15
C VAL A 408 3.80 9.01 -8.44
N LEU A 409 4.15 8.79 -9.71
CA LEU A 409 5.19 7.84 -10.10
C LEU A 409 6.56 8.24 -9.56
N ALA A 410 6.91 9.53 -9.66
CA ALA A 410 8.15 10.05 -9.09
C ALA A 410 8.21 9.88 -7.57
N SER A 411 7.12 10.16 -6.85
CA SER A 411 7.02 9.90 -5.42
C SER A 411 7.27 8.43 -5.10
N MET A 412 6.81 7.52 -5.95
CA MET A 412 6.96 6.09 -5.72
C MET A 412 8.37 5.58 -6.00
N VAL A 413 9.03 6.07 -7.06
CA VAL A 413 10.45 5.78 -7.31
C VAL A 413 11.31 6.29 -6.15
N VAL A 414 11.00 7.48 -5.62
CA VAL A 414 11.66 8.00 -4.42
C VAL A 414 11.34 7.15 -3.19
N ASP A 415 10.07 6.94 -2.85
CA ASP A 415 9.66 6.13 -1.70
C ASP A 415 10.35 4.76 -1.72
N TRP A 416 10.52 4.18 -2.89
CA TRP A 416 11.23 2.93 -3.06
C TRP A 416 12.70 3.03 -2.70
N GLU A 417 13.40 3.98 -3.33
CA GLU A 417 14.80 4.25 -3.04
C GLU A 417 14.96 4.52 -1.54
N MET A 418 14.06 5.28 -0.92
CA MET A 418 14.09 5.60 0.51
C MET A 418 13.84 4.40 1.43
N ASN A 419 13.11 3.37 0.99
CA ASN A 419 12.71 2.22 1.81
C ASN A 419 13.46 0.91 1.48
N GLU A 420 14.54 0.98 0.68
CA GLU A 420 15.31 -0.21 0.32
C GLU A 420 15.86 -0.92 1.58
N PRO A 421 15.51 -2.20 1.81
CA PRO A 421 16.05 -2.94 2.95
C PRO A 421 17.56 -3.12 2.78
N GLU A 422 18.33 -2.73 3.80
CA GLU A 422 19.79 -2.91 3.82
C GLU A 422 20.20 -4.33 3.38
N GLY A 423 20.91 -4.44 2.24
CA GLY A 423 21.46 -5.69 1.72
C GLY A 423 20.71 -6.33 0.55
N TYR A 424 19.66 -5.71 0.02
CA TYR A 424 19.19 -6.01 -1.33
C TYR A 424 19.88 -5.04 -2.30
N ASP A 425 20.50 -5.57 -3.35
CA ASP A 425 20.91 -4.81 -4.53
C ASP A 425 19.68 -4.80 -5.45
N CYS A 426 18.63 -4.06 -5.07
CA CYS A 426 17.49 -3.94 -5.97
C CYS A 426 17.92 -3.01 -7.09
N GLY A 427 17.66 -3.39 -8.34
CA GLY A 427 18.00 -2.59 -9.52
C GLY A 427 17.36 -1.19 -9.57
N CYS A 428 16.78 -0.71 -8.48
CA CYS A 428 15.99 0.50 -8.26
C CYS A 428 16.66 1.76 -8.82
N ARG A 429 18.00 1.72 -8.93
CA ARG A 429 18.81 2.74 -9.59
C ARG A 429 18.50 2.90 -11.07
N VAL A 430 18.09 1.85 -11.79
CA VAL A 430 17.72 1.93 -13.21
C VAL A 430 16.46 2.79 -13.36
N GLU A 431 15.44 2.56 -12.54
CA GLU A 431 14.20 3.33 -12.54
C GLU A 431 14.45 4.76 -12.09
N LEU A 432 15.30 4.96 -11.08
CA LEU A 432 15.69 6.29 -10.65
C LEU A 432 16.42 7.06 -11.75
N ASN A 433 17.38 6.43 -12.42
CA ASN A 433 18.09 7.03 -13.55
C ASN A 433 17.11 7.44 -14.64
N LEU A 434 16.18 6.56 -15.02
CA LEU A 434 15.15 6.86 -16.00
C LEU A 434 14.22 8.00 -15.55
N ALA A 435 13.78 7.99 -14.29
CA ALA A 435 12.95 9.06 -13.76
C ALA A 435 13.66 10.43 -13.79
N LEU A 436 14.97 10.45 -13.57
CA LEU A 436 15.80 11.64 -13.67
C LEU A 436 16.05 12.08 -15.12
N GLU A 437 16.40 11.13 -16.01
CA GLU A 437 16.61 11.37 -17.44
C GLU A 437 15.38 11.97 -18.11
N HIS A 438 14.19 11.50 -17.71
CA HIS A 438 12.91 11.98 -18.22
C HIS A 438 12.33 13.18 -17.43
N GLY A 439 13.06 13.72 -16.45
CA GLY A 439 12.64 14.89 -15.69
C GLY A 439 11.36 14.69 -14.88
N LEU A 440 11.06 13.45 -14.47
CA LEU A 440 9.85 13.11 -13.71
C LEU A 440 9.93 13.58 -12.26
N LEU A 441 11.13 13.68 -11.70
CA LEU A 441 11.32 14.06 -10.29
C LEU A 441 11.15 15.56 -10.08
N SER A 442 10.25 15.91 -9.16
CA SER A 442 10.11 17.27 -8.64
C SER A 442 11.34 17.67 -7.82
N THR A 443 11.47 18.96 -7.52
CA THR A 443 12.52 19.46 -6.60
C THR A 443 12.40 18.86 -5.20
N GLU A 444 11.20 18.47 -4.77
CA GLU A 444 10.99 17.81 -3.48
C GLU A 444 11.47 16.36 -3.51
N HIS A 445 11.18 15.64 -4.60
CA HIS A 445 11.69 14.29 -4.83
C HIS A 445 13.22 14.25 -4.86
N LYS A 446 13.85 15.15 -5.63
CA LYS A 446 15.32 15.29 -5.67
C LYS A 446 15.91 15.64 -4.30
N ALA A 447 15.23 16.47 -3.51
CA ALA A 447 15.66 16.84 -2.18
C ALA A 447 15.68 15.66 -1.20
N ASN A 448 14.64 14.82 -1.21
CA ASN A 448 14.58 13.62 -0.38
C ASN A 448 15.71 12.64 -0.74
N LEU A 449 15.99 12.48 -2.03
CA LEU A 449 17.09 11.64 -2.51
C LEU A 449 18.47 12.20 -2.16
N LEU A 450 18.68 13.52 -2.28
CA LEU A 450 19.93 14.16 -1.87
C LEU A 450 20.17 13.96 -0.37
N TYR A 451 19.14 14.13 0.44
CA TYR A 451 19.19 13.90 1.88
C TYR A 451 19.56 12.44 2.20
N LYS A 452 18.90 11.44 1.58
CA LYS A 452 19.27 10.02 1.73
C LYS A 452 20.72 9.78 1.33
N GLY A 453 21.12 10.30 0.17
CA GLY A 453 22.48 10.15 -0.34
C GLY A 453 23.53 10.62 0.66
N GLU A 454 23.31 11.77 1.30
CA GLU A 454 24.23 12.29 2.32
C GLU A 454 24.16 11.51 3.64
N TYR A 455 22.96 11.11 4.06
CA TYR A 455 22.78 10.32 5.27
C TYR A 455 23.46 8.94 5.19
N CYS A 456 23.28 8.25 4.06
CA CYS A 456 23.86 6.93 3.77
C CYS A 456 25.28 7.00 3.20
N ARG A 457 25.78 8.20 2.87
CA ARG A 457 27.08 8.45 2.19
C ARG A 457 27.18 7.79 0.81
N GLU A 458 26.10 7.80 0.05
CA GLU A 458 26.00 7.29 -1.32
C GLU A 458 26.39 8.36 -2.35
N HIS A 459 27.69 8.53 -2.58
CA HIS A 459 28.23 9.54 -3.50
C HIS A 459 27.66 9.47 -4.93
N GLU A 460 27.32 8.27 -5.40
CA GLU A 460 26.73 8.08 -6.73
C GLU A 460 25.32 8.66 -6.83
N LEU A 461 24.47 8.42 -5.82
CA LEU A 461 23.13 8.99 -5.74
C LEU A 461 23.18 10.52 -5.66
N ILE A 462 24.08 11.06 -4.83
CA ILE A 462 24.31 12.51 -4.70
C ILE A 462 24.68 13.11 -6.06
N PHE A 463 25.66 12.53 -6.75
CA PHE A 463 26.11 13.00 -8.05
C PHE A 463 24.97 12.97 -9.08
N LEU A 464 24.21 11.88 -9.12
CA LEU A 464 23.09 11.68 -10.03
C LEU A 464 22.00 12.76 -9.84
N VAL A 465 21.60 13.01 -8.59
CA VAL A 465 20.59 14.02 -8.26
C VAL A 465 21.06 15.42 -8.66
N LEU A 466 22.31 15.79 -8.32
CA LEU A 466 22.84 17.11 -8.65
C LEU A 466 23.03 17.30 -10.15
N ALA A 467 23.49 16.28 -10.87
CA ALA A 467 23.64 16.29 -12.32
C ALA A 467 22.28 16.42 -13.06
N SER A 468 21.19 15.97 -12.43
CA SER A 468 19.83 16.10 -12.97
C SER A 468 19.21 17.48 -12.81
N CYS A 469 19.85 18.40 -12.07
CA CYS A 469 19.36 19.77 -11.92
C CYS A 469 19.71 20.57 -13.18
N ALA A 470 18.70 21.15 -13.83
CA ALA A 470 18.87 21.87 -15.09
C ALA A 470 19.57 23.22 -14.91
N THR A 471 19.50 23.81 -13.70
CA THR A 471 20.07 25.13 -13.39
C THR A 471 20.69 25.17 -12.00
N GLU A 472 21.62 26.11 -11.77
CA GLU A 472 22.13 26.40 -10.42
C GLU A 472 20.98 26.74 -9.46
N GLN A 473 19.97 27.49 -9.91
CA GLN A 473 18.80 27.84 -9.10
C GLN A 473 18.00 26.61 -8.63
N GLU A 474 17.97 25.55 -9.43
CA GLU A 474 17.28 24.31 -9.05
C GLU A 474 18.07 23.55 -7.99
N VAL A 475 19.41 23.47 -8.11
CA VAL A 475 20.29 22.88 -7.08
C VAL A 475 20.02 23.51 -5.72
N VAL A 476 19.82 24.82 -5.70
CA VAL A 476 19.50 25.58 -4.49
C VAL A 476 18.17 25.17 -3.90
N LEU A 477 17.13 25.05 -4.74
CA LEU A 477 15.81 24.63 -4.29
C LEU A 477 15.85 23.19 -3.74
N VAL A 478 16.61 22.31 -4.39
CA VAL A 478 16.83 20.94 -3.95
C VAL A 478 17.57 20.90 -2.61
N VAL A 479 18.70 21.59 -2.46
CA VAL A 479 19.44 21.69 -1.19
C VAL A 479 18.55 22.26 -0.09
N ARG A 480 17.82 23.34 -0.37
CA ARG A 480 16.90 23.97 0.58
C ARG A 480 15.83 22.98 1.06
N ASN A 481 15.21 22.26 0.13
CA ASN A 481 14.17 21.29 0.47
C ASN A 481 14.77 20.07 1.18
N ALA A 482 16.02 19.68 0.88
CA ALA A 482 16.70 18.56 1.54
C ALA A 482 16.95 18.85 3.02
N LEU A 483 17.25 20.12 3.36
CA LEU A 483 17.38 20.57 4.75
C LEU A 483 16.04 20.56 5.50
N LYS A 484 14.90 20.65 4.80
CA LYS A 484 13.55 20.48 5.38
C LYS A 484 13.18 19.02 5.56
N ALA A 485 13.70 18.15 4.70
CA ALA A 485 13.26 16.77 4.55
C ALA A 485 13.62 15.85 5.72
N SER A 486 14.14 16.31 6.87
CA SER A 486 14.54 15.41 7.95
C SER A 486 13.39 14.50 8.37
N ILE A 487 13.47 13.23 7.98
CA ILE A 487 12.36 12.27 7.98
C ILE A 487 12.10 11.73 9.39
N TYR A 488 13.05 11.95 10.32
CA TYR A 488 13.04 11.36 11.65
C TYR A 488 12.79 12.41 12.72
N HIS A 489 12.01 12.05 13.76
CA HIS A 489 11.80 12.88 14.96
C HIS A 489 13.08 13.10 15.80
N VAL A 490 14.23 12.63 15.33
CA VAL A 490 15.55 12.77 15.97
C VAL A 490 16.45 13.52 15.00
N PRO A 491 17.14 14.58 15.44
CA PRO A 491 18.04 15.33 14.57
C PRO A 491 19.18 14.44 14.06
N ASP A 492 19.45 14.51 12.77
CA ASP A 492 20.55 13.77 12.14
C ASP A 492 21.93 14.26 12.60
N PRO A 493 23.00 13.49 12.35
CA PRO A 493 24.35 13.94 12.63
C PRO A 493 24.68 15.27 11.92
N PRO A 494 25.37 16.23 12.57
CA PRO A 494 25.75 17.52 11.96
C PRO A 494 26.53 17.39 10.64
N ALA A 495 27.25 16.28 10.46
CA ALA A 495 27.98 15.99 9.25
C ALA A 495 27.08 15.89 8.00
N VAL A 496 25.84 15.40 8.15
CA VAL A 496 24.88 15.27 7.04
C VAL A 496 24.47 16.65 6.53
N TYR A 497 24.05 17.53 7.44
CA TYR A 497 23.69 18.91 7.11
C TYR A 497 24.85 19.71 6.52
N SER A 498 26.06 19.53 7.07
CA SER A 498 27.27 20.17 6.55
C SER A 498 27.58 19.72 5.12
N ALA A 499 27.39 18.44 4.82
CA ALA A 499 27.60 17.89 3.49
C ALA A 499 26.52 18.36 2.50
N ILE A 500 25.24 18.39 2.89
CA ILE A 500 24.14 18.94 2.09
C ILE A 500 24.43 20.40 1.69
N LEU A 501 24.86 21.23 2.66
CA LEU A 501 25.19 22.63 2.41
C LEU A 501 26.41 22.82 1.48
N SER A 502 27.33 21.85 1.46
CA SER A 502 28.55 21.94 0.61
C SER A 502 28.26 21.86 -0.89
N HIS A 503 27.05 21.44 -1.27
CA HIS A 503 26.60 21.36 -2.67
C HIS A 503 26.09 22.69 -3.24
N LEU A 504 26.02 23.75 -2.43
CA LEU A 504 25.60 25.06 -2.90
C LEU A 504 26.63 25.65 -3.91
N PRO A 505 26.18 26.14 -5.09
CA PRO A 505 27.08 26.69 -6.11
C PRO A 505 27.96 27.85 -5.60
N CYS A 506 29.20 27.98 -6.09
CA CYS A 506 30.14 28.99 -5.58
C CYS A 506 29.79 30.45 -5.90
N SER A 507 28.82 30.68 -6.78
CA SER A 507 28.55 31.94 -7.49
C SER A 507 27.67 32.93 -6.73
N ILE A 508 26.99 32.50 -5.65
CA ILE A 508 25.95 33.26 -4.95
C ILE A 508 26.28 33.35 -3.45
N ASP A 509 25.93 34.49 -2.84
CA ASP A 509 26.00 34.70 -1.40
C ASP A 509 24.79 34.05 -0.71
N TRP A 510 24.96 32.80 -0.24
CA TRP A 510 23.86 31.94 0.18
C TRP A 510 23.26 32.29 1.53
N THR A 511 24.08 32.72 2.49
CA THR A 511 23.62 32.97 3.86
C THR A 511 22.51 34.01 3.84
N ASP A 512 22.79 35.15 3.23
CA ASP A 512 21.92 36.32 3.30
C ASP A 512 20.76 36.28 2.31
N ALA A 513 20.95 35.67 1.14
CA ALA A 513 19.92 35.64 0.11
C ALA A 513 18.92 34.50 0.30
N ILE A 514 19.34 33.37 0.90
CA ILE A 514 18.60 32.10 0.78
C ILE A 514 18.47 31.35 2.11
N LEU A 515 19.54 31.13 2.86
CA LEU A 515 19.43 30.33 4.09
C LEU A 515 18.59 31.07 5.15
N ILE A 516 18.87 32.36 5.37
CA ILE A 516 18.16 33.17 6.35
C ILE A 516 16.65 33.31 6.05
N PRO A 517 16.20 33.63 4.82
CA PRO A 517 14.76 33.75 4.55
C PRO A 517 13.98 32.45 4.58
N ASN A 518 14.63 31.30 4.39
CA ASN A 518 13.96 30.00 4.22
C ASN A 518 14.09 29.07 5.43
N SER A 519 14.97 29.37 6.40
CA SER A 519 15.18 28.55 7.60
C SER A 519 13.95 28.47 8.51
N ILE A 520 13.00 29.39 8.32
CA ILE A 520 11.73 29.45 9.03
C ILE A 520 10.87 28.20 8.87
N ASP A 521 11.00 27.54 7.72
CA ASP A 521 10.25 26.33 7.38
C ASP A 521 10.99 25.05 7.84
N TRP A 522 12.16 25.19 8.49
CA TRP A 522 12.97 24.06 8.90
C TRP A 522 12.54 23.59 10.30
N PRO A 523 12.57 22.27 10.56
CA PRO A 523 12.34 21.77 11.91
C PRO A 523 13.34 22.42 12.90
N PRO A 524 12.89 22.93 14.08
CA PRO A 524 13.75 23.66 15.00
C PRO A 524 14.98 22.86 15.46
N ALA A 525 14.83 21.55 15.64
CA ALA A 525 15.94 20.65 16.00
C ALA A 525 17.02 20.61 14.91
N SER A 526 16.61 20.43 13.65
CA SER A 526 17.51 20.40 12.49
C SER A 526 18.18 21.76 12.27
N LEU A 527 17.42 22.85 12.41
CA LEU A 527 17.95 24.21 12.35
C LEU A 527 18.97 24.50 13.46
N GLY A 528 18.74 23.98 14.68
CA GLY A 528 19.71 24.05 15.77
C GLY A 528 21.03 23.40 15.39
N VAL A 529 20.99 22.17 14.88
CA VAL A 529 22.19 21.47 14.41
C VAL A 529 22.91 22.27 13.32
N VAL A 530 22.17 22.81 12.34
CA VAL A 530 22.76 23.62 11.26
C VAL A 530 23.44 24.89 11.80
N LEU A 531 22.78 25.61 12.70
CA LEU A 531 23.30 26.88 13.22
C LEU A 531 24.46 26.70 14.19
N PHE A 532 24.50 25.59 14.92
CA PHE A 532 25.28 25.50 16.14
C PHE A 532 26.30 24.39 16.18
N ASP A 533 26.03 23.28 15.50
CA ASP A 533 26.79 22.04 15.65
C ASP A 533 27.42 21.59 14.33
N CYS A 534 26.99 22.15 13.19
CA CYS A 534 27.64 21.95 11.92
C CYS A 534 29.02 22.62 11.93
N PRO A 535 30.12 21.85 11.88
CA PRO A 535 31.40 22.44 11.53
C PRO A 535 31.24 22.94 10.11
N LEU A 536 31.18 24.26 9.93
CA LEU A 536 31.11 24.86 8.59
C LEU A 536 32.37 24.45 7.84
N VAL A 537 32.29 23.37 7.08
CA VAL A 537 33.38 22.86 6.24
C VAL A 537 33.67 23.86 5.12
N ASP A 538 32.64 24.63 4.75
CA ASP A 538 32.73 25.70 3.78
C ASP A 538 32.91 27.07 4.46
N PRO A 539 34.07 27.73 4.33
CA PRO A 539 34.32 29.05 4.90
C PRO A 539 33.45 30.16 4.29
N ARG A 540 32.73 29.87 3.20
CA ARG A 540 31.80 30.80 2.53
C ARG A 540 30.45 30.89 3.24
N ILE A 541 30.04 29.85 3.95
CA ILE A 541 28.81 29.87 4.74
C ILE A 541 29.16 30.45 6.10
N GLN A 542 29.12 31.77 6.22
CA GLN A 542 29.23 32.45 7.50
C GLN A 542 27.85 32.94 7.87
N TRP A 543 27.31 32.43 8.98
CA TRP A 543 26.06 32.93 9.52
C TRP A 543 26.27 34.34 10.07
N ASP A 544 25.63 35.33 9.43
CA ASP A 544 25.38 36.60 10.08
C ASP A 544 24.27 36.39 11.12
N TYR A 545 24.66 35.84 12.27
CA TYR A 545 23.74 35.51 13.35
C TYR A 545 22.95 36.74 13.83
N LEU A 546 23.51 37.95 13.71
CA LEU A 546 22.84 39.17 14.12
C LEU A 546 21.71 39.52 13.14
N ARG A 547 21.99 39.51 11.84
CA ARG A 547 20.98 39.72 10.80
C ARG A 547 19.92 38.63 10.81
N TYR A 548 20.35 37.37 10.98
CA TYR A 548 19.47 36.22 11.14
C TYR A 548 18.50 36.40 12.32
N LEU A 549 19.04 36.69 13.50
CA LEU A 549 18.25 36.91 14.71
C LEU A 549 17.27 38.08 14.52
N ARG A 550 17.70 39.17 13.88
CA ARG A 550 16.82 40.32 13.61
C ARG A 550 15.67 39.95 12.68
N GLN A 551 15.93 39.15 11.64
CA GLN A 551 14.89 38.68 10.73
C GLN A 551 13.89 37.75 11.42
N GLN A 552 14.38 36.83 12.26
CA GLN A 552 13.51 35.94 13.02
C GLN A 552 12.68 36.68 14.08
N VAL A 553 13.25 37.69 14.73
CA VAL A 553 12.51 38.55 15.68
C VAL A 553 11.42 39.34 14.97
N LYS A 554 11.70 39.94 13.80
CA LYS A 554 10.67 40.59 12.96
C LYS A 554 9.57 39.63 12.56
N TRP A 555 9.93 38.40 12.19
CA TRP A 555 8.93 37.41 11.84
C TRP A 555 8.04 37.03 13.04
N ILE A 556 8.62 36.79 14.21
CA ILE A 556 7.88 36.48 15.45
C ILE A 556 6.86 37.59 15.77
N THR A 557 7.17 38.85 15.47
CA THR A 557 6.20 39.96 15.64
C THR A 557 5.02 39.93 14.69
N THR A 558 5.17 39.32 13.51
CA THR A 558 4.08 39.07 12.55
C THR A 558 3.38 37.72 12.76
N TRP A 559 3.92 36.87 13.65
CA TRP A 559 3.56 35.46 13.82
C TRP A 559 2.28 35.22 14.65
N THR A 560 1.59 36.29 15.08
CA THR A 560 0.33 36.28 15.85
C THR A 560 -0.82 35.50 15.23
N GLU A 561 -0.76 35.20 13.93
CA GLU A 561 -1.85 34.56 13.19
C GLU A 561 -1.70 33.03 13.06
N TRP A 562 -0.58 32.43 13.48
CA TRP A 562 -0.27 31.00 13.21
C TRP A 562 -0.27 30.07 14.44
N CYS A 563 -0.52 30.59 15.65
CA CYS A 563 -0.48 29.81 16.89
C CYS A 563 -1.57 28.72 17.02
N GLU A 564 -2.41 28.53 16.01
CA GLU A 564 -3.30 27.36 15.89
C GLU A 564 -2.54 26.05 15.57
N PHE A 565 -1.29 26.11 15.09
CA PHE A 565 -0.48 24.93 14.75
C PHE A 565 0.46 24.49 15.89
N SER A 566 0.05 23.44 16.62
CA SER A 566 0.83 22.61 17.55
C SER A 566 1.69 23.32 18.64
N PRO A 567 1.30 23.23 19.93
CA PRO A 567 2.06 23.81 21.05
C PRO A 567 3.43 23.15 21.34
N LEU A 568 3.81 22.08 20.65
CA LEU A 568 5.14 21.46 20.80
C LEU A 568 6.19 22.17 19.92
N THR A 569 5.81 22.53 18.70
CA THR A 569 6.69 23.14 17.69
C THR A 569 7.11 24.55 18.10
N SER A 570 6.21 25.29 18.75
CA SER A 570 6.52 26.62 19.31
C SER A 570 7.53 26.56 20.46
N GLN A 571 7.54 25.51 21.28
CA GLN A 571 8.48 25.39 22.40
C GLN A 571 9.90 25.09 21.95
N GLU A 572 10.07 24.16 21.02
CA GLU A 572 11.38 23.81 20.45
C GLU A 572 11.98 25.01 19.73
N TYR A 573 11.14 25.75 19.00
CA TYR A 573 11.55 26.98 18.34
C TYR A 573 11.96 28.08 19.33
N MET A 574 11.21 28.29 20.41
CA MET A 574 11.57 29.26 21.45
C MET A 574 12.90 28.90 22.15
N ARG A 575 13.16 27.61 22.42
CA ARG A 575 14.45 27.14 22.95
C ARG A 575 15.59 27.40 21.98
N LEU A 576 15.38 27.11 20.69
CA LEU A 576 16.34 27.39 19.64
C LEU A 576 16.70 28.88 19.61
N MET A 577 15.69 29.74 19.59
CA MET A 577 15.87 31.19 19.53
C MET A 577 16.53 31.75 20.79
N ALA A 578 16.20 31.23 21.97
CA ALA A 578 16.88 31.58 23.21
C ALA A 578 18.37 31.21 23.17
N THR A 579 18.70 30.02 22.68
CA THR A 579 20.08 29.56 22.48
C THR A 579 20.83 30.45 21.48
N LEU A 580 20.17 30.85 20.40
CA LEU A 580 20.72 31.78 19.41
C LEU A 580 21.05 33.14 20.05
N ILE A 581 20.12 33.69 20.83
CA ILE A 581 20.33 34.94 21.57
C ILE A 581 21.54 34.81 22.49
N ASP A 582 21.66 33.73 23.26
CA ASP A 582 22.80 33.52 24.15
C ASP A 582 24.13 33.43 23.42
N ARG A 583 24.19 32.69 22.30
CA ARG A 583 25.43 32.55 21.53
C ARG A 583 25.85 33.86 20.90
N VAL A 584 24.90 34.62 20.35
CA VAL A 584 25.14 35.98 19.86
C VAL A 584 25.63 36.88 21.00
N CYS A 585 25.03 36.77 22.19
CA CYS A 585 25.41 37.51 23.40
C CYS A 585 26.76 37.13 24.01
N SER A 586 27.18 35.88 23.86
CA SER A 586 28.39 35.35 24.51
C SER A 586 29.62 35.34 23.58
N GLY A 587 29.42 35.28 22.26
CA GLY A 587 30.50 35.10 21.28
C GLY A 587 31.06 36.37 20.64
N VAL A 588 30.36 37.51 20.68
CA VAL A 588 30.74 38.72 19.93
C VAL A 588 31.32 39.79 20.87
N THR A 589 32.63 40.02 20.72
CA THR A 589 33.39 41.15 21.27
C THR A 589 32.68 42.47 21.03
N ALA A 590 32.49 43.32 22.06
CA ALA A 590 32.14 44.77 22.08
C ALA A 590 31.03 45.33 21.15
N ASP A 591 30.90 44.87 19.91
CA ASP A 591 29.98 45.32 18.87
C ASP A 591 28.52 44.88 19.10
N LEU A 592 28.24 43.94 20.00
CA LEU A 592 26.85 43.58 20.29
C LEU A 592 26.12 44.63 21.15
N ALA A 593 26.84 45.33 22.03
CA ALA A 593 26.25 46.46 22.77
C ALA A 593 25.78 47.54 21.78
N VAL A 594 26.61 47.82 20.76
CA VAL A 594 26.34 48.73 19.65
C VAL A 594 25.24 48.16 18.73
N ALA A 595 25.24 46.85 18.46
CA ALA A 595 24.22 46.22 17.65
C ALA A 595 22.84 46.27 18.32
N ILE A 596 22.73 45.99 19.62
CA ILE A 596 21.47 46.10 20.36
C ILE A 596 21.03 47.58 20.47
N GLU A 597 21.95 48.54 20.46
CA GLU A 597 21.62 49.98 20.35
C GLU A 597 21.04 50.36 18.98
N LEU A 598 21.28 49.57 17.93
CA LEU A 598 20.73 49.76 16.58
C LEU A 598 19.37 49.06 16.36
N TRP A 599 18.82 48.42 17.39
CA TRP A 599 17.56 47.68 17.30
C TRP A 599 16.40 48.54 17.77
N GLU A 600 15.24 48.35 17.14
CA GLU A 600 14.03 49.03 17.57
C GLU A 600 13.59 48.51 18.96
N ALA A 601 12.95 49.36 19.76
CA ALA A 601 12.52 49.00 21.12
C ALA A 601 11.58 47.76 21.12
N SER A 602 10.79 47.59 20.06
CA SER A 602 9.95 46.41 19.82
C SER A 602 10.78 45.15 19.56
N GLU A 603 11.83 45.20 18.72
CA GLU A 603 12.72 44.07 18.44
C GLU A 603 13.46 43.62 19.71
N ALA A 604 13.98 44.58 20.48
CA ALA A 604 14.64 44.32 21.76
C ALA A 604 13.68 43.68 22.79
N ALA A 605 12.46 44.20 22.90
CA ALA A 605 11.44 43.63 23.79
C ALA A 605 11.10 42.17 23.44
N ASN A 606 10.98 41.86 22.15
CA ASN A 606 10.66 40.50 21.69
C ASN A 606 11.82 39.53 21.93
N MET A 607 13.07 39.91 21.70
CA MET A 607 14.23 39.07 22.07
C MET A 607 14.21 38.70 23.55
N CYS A 608 14.01 39.69 24.41
CA CYS A 608 14.01 39.47 25.85
C CYS A 608 12.85 38.55 26.27
N ALA A 609 11.69 38.68 25.63
CA ALA A 609 10.56 37.81 25.86
C ALA A 609 10.82 36.37 25.38
N ILE A 610 11.37 36.19 24.17
CA ILE A 610 11.77 34.88 23.62
C ILE A 610 12.80 34.21 24.52
N ARG A 611 13.84 34.94 24.95
CA ARG A 611 14.88 34.38 25.83
C ARG A 611 14.31 33.97 27.18
N LEU A 612 13.41 34.77 27.73
CA LEU A 612 12.72 34.45 28.97
C LEU A 612 11.87 33.18 28.84
N VAL A 613 11.09 33.05 27.76
CA VAL A 613 10.31 31.83 27.48
C VAL A 613 11.23 30.61 27.32
N GLY A 614 12.33 30.73 26.58
CA GLY A 614 13.33 29.66 26.44
C GLY A 614 13.94 29.23 27.77
N LEU A 615 14.34 30.18 28.63
CA LEU A 615 14.80 29.92 30.00
C LEU A 615 13.74 29.14 30.80
N MET A 616 12.48 29.57 30.73
CA MET A 616 11.39 28.90 31.43
C MET A 616 11.23 27.45 30.98
N HIS A 617 11.44 27.17 29.68
CA HIS A 617 11.43 25.82 29.14
C HIS A 617 12.65 24.97 29.54
N GLU A 618 13.85 25.55 29.58
CA GLU A 618 15.08 24.91 30.09
C GLU A 618 14.93 24.51 31.56
N MET A 619 14.22 25.32 32.34
CA MET A 619 13.89 25.07 33.74
C MET A 619 12.73 24.08 33.93
N GLY A 620 12.21 23.45 32.87
CA GLY A 620 11.13 22.46 32.93
C GLY A 620 9.73 23.05 33.15
N MET A 621 9.56 24.37 33.11
CA MET A 621 8.27 25.04 33.39
C MET A 621 7.30 25.04 32.19
N GLY A 622 7.76 24.64 31.00
CA GLY A 622 6.90 24.50 29.81
C GLY A 622 5.88 23.35 29.88
N VAL A 623 6.24 22.27 30.57
CA VAL A 623 5.36 21.11 30.78
C VAL A 623 4.20 21.45 31.71
N TRP A 624 4.35 22.53 32.51
CA TRP A 624 3.40 22.92 33.54
C TRP A 624 2.01 23.30 32.99
N ARG A 625 1.91 23.85 31.77
CA ARG A 625 0.60 24.14 31.11
C ARG A 625 -0.10 22.88 30.58
N GLN A 626 0.64 21.96 29.95
CA GLN A 626 0.07 20.66 29.54
C GLN A 626 -0.33 19.82 30.75
N SER A 627 0.48 19.87 31.81
CA SER A 627 0.12 19.26 33.08
C SER A 627 -1.06 19.97 33.74
N GLN A 628 -1.20 21.30 33.70
CA GLN A 628 -2.40 21.98 34.25
C GLN A 628 -3.69 21.60 33.51
N ALA A 629 -3.62 21.38 32.20
CA ALA A 629 -4.76 20.90 31.42
C ALA A 629 -5.05 19.39 31.64
N MET A 630 -4.06 18.59 32.02
CA MET A 630 -4.24 17.18 32.44
C MET A 630 -4.52 17.00 33.94
N MET A 631 -4.23 18.01 34.78
CA MET A 631 -4.33 17.97 36.25
C MET A 631 -5.71 18.36 36.80
N ASP A 632 -6.75 18.41 35.96
CA ASP A 632 -8.13 18.27 36.44
C ASP A 632 -8.48 16.83 36.87
N VAL A 633 -7.52 15.89 36.82
CA VAL A 633 -7.65 14.52 37.35
C VAL A 633 -6.49 14.20 38.32
N ASP A 634 -6.80 14.31 39.61
CA ASP A 634 -6.12 13.82 40.84
C ASP A 634 -4.59 13.98 41.04
N HIS A 635 -4.26 14.58 42.18
CA HIS A 635 -2.93 14.96 42.68
C HIS A 635 -2.10 13.80 43.24
N ASP A 636 -0.83 13.69 42.84
CA ASP A 636 0.35 13.41 43.71
C ASP A 636 1.67 13.28 42.91
N GLY A 637 1.93 14.21 41.98
CA GLY A 637 3.24 14.34 41.32
C GLY A 637 4.15 15.34 42.05
N PRO A 638 5.48 15.10 42.15
CA PRO A 638 6.41 16.05 42.75
C PRO A 638 6.41 17.37 41.96
N ARG A 639 6.02 18.46 42.63
CA ARG A 639 6.07 19.82 42.08
C ARG A 639 7.53 20.25 41.96
N ALA A 640 7.99 20.56 40.75
CA ALA A 640 9.32 21.13 40.53
C ALA A 640 9.40 22.51 41.21
N SER A 641 10.35 22.70 42.13
CA SER A 641 10.59 23.98 42.80
C SER A 641 11.66 24.79 42.04
N VAL A 642 11.37 26.08 41.79
CA VAL A 642 12.34 27.01 41.18
C VAL A 642 13.35 27.42 42.24
N SER A 643 14.65 27.24 41.97
CA SER A 643 15.75 27.61 42.85
C SER A 643 15.98 29.13 42.91
N GLN A 644 16.66 29.59 43.96
CA GLN A 644 16.91 31.01 44.19
C GLN A 644 17.81 31.65 43.11
N GLU A 645 18.76 30.89 42.53
CA GLU A 645 19.58 31.34 41.40
C GLU A 645 18.73 31.53 40.13
N GLN A 646 17.75 30.67 39.91
CA GLN A 646 16.82 30.74 38.78
C GLN A 646 15.90 31.98 38.87
N ALA A 647 15.38 32.30 40.05
CA ALA A 647 14.58 33.50 40.27
C ALA A 647 15.41 34.80 40.08
N ALA A 648 16.68 34.78 40.47
CA ALA A 648 17.59 35.91 40.28
C ALA A 648 17.94 36.16 38.81
N ALA A 649 18.12 35.10 38.01
CA ALA A 649 18.37 35.19 36.57
C ALA A 649 17.18 35.80 35.82
N ILE A 650 15.96 35.36 36.12
CA ILE A 650 14.74 35.93 35.53
C ILE A 650 14.62 37.42 35.90
N ALA A 651 14.81 37.77 37.17
CA ALA A 651 14.76 39.15 37.63
C ALA A 651 15.86 40.03 37.00
N ALA A 652 17.02 39.47 36.66
CA ALA A 652 18.09 40.19 35.96
C ALA A 652 17.74 40.44 34.49
N VAL A 653 17.19 39.44 33.78
CA VAL A 653 16.72 39.58 32.39
C VAL A 653 15.61 40.64 32.30
N VAL A 654 14.62 40.57 33.20
CA VAL A 654 13.53 41.55 33.30
C VAL A 654 14.06 42.97 33.55
N ARG A 655 15.05 43.14 34.44
CA ARG A 655 15.66 44.44 34.73
C ARG A 655 16.49 44.99 33.57
N ALA A 656 17.28 44.16 32.89
CA ALA A 656 18.06 44.54 31.72
C ALA A 656 17.16 44.97 30.55
N THR A 657 16.03 44.28 30.37
CA THR A 657 15.01 44.60 29.35
C THR A 657 14.33 45.93 29.65
N LYS A 658 13.90 46.14 30.91
CA LYS A 658 13.29 47.40 31.38
C LYS A 658 14.20 48.61 31.18
N ALA A 659 15.52 48.43 31.38
CA ALA A 659 16.50 49.50 31.18
C ALA A 659 16.63 49.94 29.71
N LYS A 660 16.37 49.05 28.73
CA LYS A 660 16.48 49.36 27.29
C LYS A 660 15.16 49.79 26.63
N CYS A 661 14.01 49.33 27.08
CA CYS A 661 12.71 49.64 26.44
C CYS A 661 12.11 51.02 26.81
N GLY A 662 12.74 51.77 27.71
CA GLY A 662 12.31 53.15 28.05
C GLY A 662 10.89 53.24 28.61
N THR A 663 10.09 54.17 28.10
CA THR A 663 8.72 54.50 28.59
C THR A 663 7.59 53.65 28.02
N LEU A 664 7.90 52.79 27.04
CA LEU A 664 6.90 51.90 26.43
C LEU A 664 6.57 50.77 27.41
N ARG A 665 5.28 50.52 27.64
CA ARG A 665 4.84 49.36 28.42
C ARG A 665 5.27 48.10 27.69
N TRP A 666 6.13 47.33 28.32
CA TRP A 666 6.72 46.12 27.73
C TRP A 666 5.64 45.12 27.24
N LEU A 667 4.53 45.02 27.96
CA LEU A 667 3.37 44.19 27.59
C LEU A 667 2.64 44.63 26.32
N ASP A 668 2.79 45.90 25.92
CA ASP A 668 2.15 46.45 24.72
C ASP A 668 3.05 46.29 23.47
N LEU A 669 4.30 45.85 23.66
CA LEU A 669 5.26 45.54 22.58
C LEU A 669 5.32 44.04 22.24
N MET A 670 4.69 43.20 23.06
CA MET A 670 4.58 41.76 22.86
C MET A 670 3.27 41.42 22.16
N THR A 671 3.28 40.33 21.40
CA THR A 671 2.05 39.75 20.86
C THR A 671 1.13 39.34 22.01
N VAL A 672 -0.20 39.42 21.81
CA VAL A 672 -1.20 39.09 22.86
C VAL A 672 -0.94 37.71 23.45
N GLU A 673 -0.53 36.76 22.61
CA GLU A 673 -0.29 35.38 23.02
C GLU A 673 1.04 35.17 23.75
N LEU A 674 2.14 35.84 23.33
CA LEU A 674 3.38 35.85 24.14
C LEU A 674 3.11 36.49 25.50
N ARG A 675 2.34 37.59 25.51
CA ARG A 675 1.91 38.27 26.72
C ARG A 675 1.14 37.33 27.63
N GLU A 676 0.19 36.56 27.12
CA GLU A 676 -0.57 35.59 27.91
C GLU A 676 0.27 34.38 28.36
N GLN A 677 1.15 33.84 27.51
CA GLN A 677 2.08 32.76 27.86
C GLN A 677 3.04 33.18 28.98
N LEU A 678 3.61 34.37 28.82
CA LEU A 678 4.48 35.00 29.80
C LEU A 678 3.73 35.25 31.11
N LEU A 679 2.59 35.94 31.08
CA LEU A 679 1.80 36.24 32.28
C LEU A 679 1.37 34.96 33.02
N SER A 680 0.97 33.94 32.28
CA SER A 680 0.58 32.63 32.82
C SER A 680 1.75 31.88 33.45
N GLY A 681 2.90 31.80 32.79
CA GLY A 681 4.08 31.14 33.36
C GLY A 681 4.68 31.91 34.53
N ILE A 682 4.60 33.24 34.51
CA ILE A 682 4.93 34.12 35.63
C ILE A 682 3.99 33.87 36.82
N MET A 683 2.69 33.78 36.57
CA MET A 683 1.71 33.48 37.60
C MET A 683 1.91 32.07 38.18
N ALA A 684 2.28 31.09 37.36
CA ALA A 684 2.63 29.75 37.80
C ALA A 684 3.85 29.74 38.75
N VAL A 685 4.93 30.47 38.42
CA VAL A 685 6.11 30.63 39.29
C VAL A 685 5.74 31.32 40.60
N ALA A 686 4.92 32.38 40.54
CA ALA A 686 4.44 33.07 41.72
C ALA A 686 3.58 32.18 42.61
N GLN A 687 2.68 31.37 42.03
CA GLN A 687 1.82 30.44 42.76
C GLN A 687 2.61 29.27 43.38
N ALA A 688 3.59 28.71 42.67
CA ALA A 688 4.48 27.68 43.20
C ALA A 688 5.28 28.16 44.42
N HIS A 689 5.64 29.44 44.47
CA HIS A 689 6.35 30.05 45.61
C HIS A 689 5.46 30.48 46.78
N VAL A 690 4.15 30.63 46.55
CA VAL A 690 3.17 30.98 47.60
C VAL A 690 2.57 29.72 48.26
N GLY A 691 2.49 28.61 47.52
CA GLY A 691 1.84 27.37 47.95
C GLY A 691 2.67 26.44 48.84
N ASP A 692 4.00 26.43 48.70
CA ASP A 692 4.87 25.70 49.64
C ASP A 692 5.24 26.61 50.81
N GLY A 693 5.18 26.09 52.03
CA GLY A 693 5.60 26.78 53.26
C GLY A 693 7.11 27.09 53.34
N GLY A 694 7.73 27.47 52.22
CA GLY A 694 9.11 27.89 52.11
C GLY A 694 9.41 29.08 53.00
N GLY A 695 10.56 29.00 53.68
CA GLY A 695 11.03 30.02 54.61
C GLY A 695 11.10 31.43 54.00
N GLU A 696 11.20 32.42 54.89
CA GLU A 696 11.07 33.86 54.63
C GLU A 696 11.86 34.40 53.42
N SER A 697 12.98 33.75 53.06
CA SER A 697 13.78 34.01 51.85
C SER A 697 13.01 33.79 50.53
N VAL A 698 12.22 32.71 50.44
CA VAL A 698 11.43 32.35 49.24
C VAL A 698 10.25 33.31 49.07
N ARG A 699 9.58 33.69 50.17
CA ARG A 699 8.53 34.72 50.15
C ARG A 699 9.06 36.08 49.75
N THR A 700 10.26 36.44 50.18
CA THR A 700 10.90 37.72 49.82
C THR A 700 11.27 37.73 48.34
N THR A 701 11.78 36.62 47.80
CA THR A 701 12.12 36.49 46.38
C THR A 701 10.87 36.50 45.49
N GLY A 702 9.82 35.76 45.87
CA GLY A 702 8.53 35.77 45.16
C GLY A 702 7.82 37.13 45.21
N LYS A 703 7.94 37.86 46.34
CA LYS A 703 7.42 39.22 46.47
C LYS A 703 8.23 40.22 45.64
N VAL A 704 9.55 40.17 45.65
CA VAL A 704 10.41 41.01 44.80
C VAL A 704 10.12 40.75 43.32
N PHE A 705 9.84 39.50 42.95
CA PHE A 705 9.43 39.12 41.60
C PHE A 705 8.07 39.72 41.22
N LEU A 706 7.04 39.54 42.06
CA LEU A 706 5.70 40.11 41.87
C LEU A 706 5.69 41.65 41.87
N ASP A 707 6.49 42.28 42.74
CA ASP A 707 6.65 43.73 42.80
C ASP A 707 7.38 44.25 41.54
N SER A 708 8.39 43.53 41.06
CA SER A 708 9.06 43.84 39.78
C SER A 708 8.11 43.71 38.58
N LEU A 709 7.11 42.83 38.66
CA LEU A 709 6.07 42.65 37.65
C LEU A 709 4.96 43.70 37.71
N ALA A 710 4.50 44.04 38.91
CA ALA A 710 3.57 45.15 39.13
C ALA A 710 4.17 46.50 38.72
N GLU A 711 5.50 46.60 38.69
CA GLU A 711 6.24 47.72 38.13
C GLU A 711 6.37 47.72 36.61
N LEU A 712 6.25 46.58 35.92
CA LEU A 712 6.33 46.49 34.44
C LEU A 712 5.04 46.98 33.75
N ASP A 713 3.91 47.00 34.47
CA ASP A 713 2.61 47.47 33.95
C ASP A 713 2.39 48.99 34.17
N LYS A 714 3.36 49.66 34.80
CA LYS A 714 3.32 51.12 35.04
C LYS A 714 4.13 51.85 33.97
N PRO A 715 3.58 52.90 33.32
CA PRO A 715 4.36 53.72 32.40
C PRO A 715 5.50 54.43 33.16
N PHE A 716 6.70 54.46 32.57
CA PHE A 716 7.84 55.16 33.18
C PHE A 716 7.56 56.67 33.18
N VAL A 717 7.57 57.29 34.35
CA VAL A 717 7.52 58.75 34.50
C VAL A 717 8.95 59.19 34.81
N PRO A 718 9.63 59.94 33.92
CA PRO A 718 10.98 60.41 34.23
C PRO A 718 10.90 61.35 35.44
N GLY A 719 11.56 60.97 36.52
CA GLY A 719 11.64 61.79 37.72
C GLY A 719 12.29 63.12 37.40
N GLY A 720 11.61 64.22 37.76
CA GLY A 720 12.16 65.57 37.71
C GLY A 720 13.38 65.68 38.63
N GLY A 721 14.55 65.43 38.04
CA GLY A 721 15.84 65.69 38.65
C GLY A 721 16.22 67.15 38.45
N ASP A 722 16.23 67.88 39.56
CA ASP A 722 16.58 69.28 39.70
C ASP A 722 17.91 69.64 39.01
N SER A 723 17.80 70.54 38.04
CA SER A 723 18.91 71.14 37.32
C SER A 723 19.66 72.13 38.22
N SER A 724 20.52 71.66 39.13
CA SER A 724 21.58 72.51 39.69
C SER A 724 22.72 71.72 40.34
N ARG A 725 23.76 71.42 39.55
CA ARG A 725 25.17 71.48 39.94
C ARG A 725 26.06 71.28 38.72
N ARG A 726 26.65 72.38 38.22
CA ARG A 726 27.79 72.39 37.30
C ARG A 726 29.07 72.50 38.13
N TYR A 727 29.90 71.47 38.10
CA TYR A 727 31.20 71.45 37.44
C TYR A 727 31.66 70.00 37.33
#